data_AF-A0A2B7ZLW3-F1
#
_entry.id   AF-A0A2B7ZLW3-F1
#
_cell.length_a   1.000
_cell.length_b   1.000
_cell.length_c   1.000
_cell.angle_alpha   90.00
_cell.angle_beta   90.00
_cell.angle_gamma   90.00
#
_symmetry.space_group_name_H-M   'P 1'
#
loop_
_entity.id
_entity.type
_entity.pdbx_description
1 polymer ?
#
loop_
_entity_poly.entity_id
_entity_poly.type
_entity_poly.pdbx_seq_one_letter_code
_entity_poly.pdbx_strand_id
1 'polypeptide(L)'
;MAPEDEIKKLRQLLEEARVESEEIQREREEERRGHEKVERRIRKTTVPELLDACHVHLFLGLGIQDDKMSTQGDPANATNKVRPDKIRYWQDFPTQQEAIWDDLMDSDFMLERHFTSIHTLEESGNTARGRLVGSELDLHHFLRFSIEDHVSAVIEQLNLNPPLQEKFNLKGFVRFENHANTLSPERHLEEDMQNLSFTNPQRRSPRLLANAQRIIQAGLNEQGRPVTEARPARPRADQFCVYNIPGTTTETDHRVAVLIGENKSPTKLPLNFIYQGLEDMDLEDVVTSRKNETSRDRFRRLVAAVITQAFSYMIRAGLEYGYVCTGQAFIFLRVPDDPTTVFYFLSVPHGDAGETTGWTPDLDHPNRLHLTAVGQALAFTLQALRTQPRGQSWRRRAEEQLKTWQVVYEDIRRTIPKEDDTASSEYKPPHGGHDFLRMSPVRLRSSRVSNTLAGCHPPQSHTQDDDDDEFDPNTPSRAQRPNILPSQRKLQTSSASTEQPWRETRHKGNKRWYCTHRCLLGLQRGGLLDEDCPNVRDHGTQYHRINQPTFLNLMRRQLSADLDTDCEPVGVHGARGALLKVTLTSHGYTVTAKCTTRECVQDLEHEARIYKQLQPIQGIHVPVNLGSLNLKHSYDYEGVTKLVRMMFLSFGGWPIRRAINLDNQASLIKQVKCSFQAIHQLGVWHRDAMPRNILSYAESGPVMVIDFERSQIIKPRVMLGAVSPNQKRKGKSEDILHKSPECNGDVLQQELQGAIFELRGLTYGKIVAPKYRNAA
;
A
#
# COMPACT_ATOMS: atom_id res chain seq x y z
N MET A 1 39.65 -45.22 73.97
CA MET A 1 39.43 -43.76 73.93
C MET A 1 40.15 -43.20 72.71
N ALA A 2 39.43 -42.96 71.62
CA ALA A 2 39.87 -42.37 70.34
C ALA A 2 38.77 -42.23 69.23
N PRO A 3 37.46 -42.55 69.39
CA PRO A 3 36.49 -42.35 68.28
C PRO A 3 35.96 -40.90 68.13
N GLU A 4 35.92 -40.10 69.19
CA GLU A 4 35.18 -38.82 69.18
C GLU A 4 35.89 -37.68 68.43
N ASP A 5 37.22 -37.59 68.52
CA ASP A 5 37.99 -36.55 67.81
C ASP A 5 38.03 -36.79 66.29
N GLU A 6 38.06 -38.06 65.87
CA GLU A 6 38.03 -38.43 64.46
C GLU A 6 36.64 -38.18 63.85
N ILE A 7 35.56 -38.48 64.61
CA ILE A 7 34.19 -38.13 64.22
C ILE A 7 34.02 -36.61 64.13
N LYS A 8 34.60 -35.83 65.04
CA LYS A 8 34.52 -34.36 65.02
C LYS A 8 35.26 -33.78 63.80
N LYS A 9 36.43 -34.30 63.47
CA LYS A 9 37.21 -33.89 62.29
C LYS A 9 36.50 -34.27 60.98
N LEU A 10 35.90 -35.45 60.92
CA LEU A 10 35.08 -35.87 59.77
C LEU A 10 33.84 -35.00 59.59
N ARG A 11 33.15 -34.63 60.68
CA ARG A 11 32.00 -33.70 60.61
C ARG A 11 32.40 -32.32 60.10
N GLN A 12 33.57 -31.83 60.52
CA GLN A 12 34.08 -30.54 60.05
C GLN A 12 34.44 -30.56 58.56
N LEU A 13 35.12 -31.61 58.09
CA LEU A 13 35.42 -31.79 56.66
C LEU A 13 34.15 -31.95 55.80
N LEU A 14 33.11 -32.60 56.34
CA LEU A 14 31.85 -32.81 55.63
C LEU A 14 31.03 -31.51 55.55
N GLU A 15 31.11 -30.66 56.56
CA GLU A 15 30.52 -29.32 56.55
C GLU A 15 31.29 -28.37 55.60
N GLU A 16 32.62 -28.38 55.63
CA GLU A 16 33.47 -27.62 54.69
C GLU A 16 33.20 -28.03 53.24
N ALA A 17 33.12 -29.34 52.95
CA ALA A 17 32.77 -29.84 51.62
C ALA A 17 31.33 -29.50 51.21
N ARG A 18 30.38 -29.41 52.15
CA ARG A 18 29.00 -28.97 51.88
C ARG A 18 28.95 -27.50 51.50
N VAL A 19 29.63 -26.63 52.26
CA VAL A 19 29.70 -25.19 51.99
C VAL A 19 30.37 -24.94 50.64
N GLU A 20 31.48 -25.62 50.35
CA GLU A 20 32.18 -25.52 49.05
C GLU A 20 31.28 -26.01 47.90
N SER A 21 30.54 -27.11 48.08
CA SER A 21 29.58 -27.58 47.09
C SER A 21 28.40 -26.60 46.87
N GLU A 22 27.92 -25.94 47.93
CA GLU A 22 26.86 -24.92 47.85
C GLU A 22 27.34 -23.62 47.20
N GLU A 23 28.60 -23.24 47.40
CA GLU A 23 29.24 -22.10 46.74
C GLU A 23 29.45 -22.38 45.25
N ILE A 24 30.00 -23.55 44.88
CA ILE A 24 30.13 -23.98 43.49
C ILE A 24 28.77 -24.08 42.79
N GLN A 25 27.72 -24.55 43.48
CA GLN A 25 26.36 -24.58 42.92
C GLN A 25 25.81 -23.18 42.66
N ARG A 26 26.03 -22.22 43.57
CA ARG A 26 25.63 -20.82 43.39
C ARG A 26 26.37 -20.17 42.23
N GLU A 27 27.69 -20.35 42.14
CA GLU A 27 28.48 -19.82 41.02
C GLU A 27 28.02 -20.39 39.67
N ARG A 28 27.77 -21.70 39.59
CA ARG A 28 27.24 -22.34 38.37
C ARG A 28 25.85 -21.84 38.01
N GLU A 29 25.00 -21.60 39.02
CA GLU A 29 23.67 -21.05 38.79
C GLU A 29 23.73 -19.60 38.29
N GLU A 30 24.63 -18.79 38.84
CA GLU A 30 24.90 -17.42 38.40
C GLU A 30 25.46 -17.37 36.98
N GLU A 31 26.43 -18.24 36.65
CA GLU A 31 27.00 -18.36 35.31
C GLU A 31 25.93 -18.78 34.30
N ARG A 32 25.11 -19.77 34.65
CA ARG A 32 23.97 -20.20 33.82
C ARG A 32 22.95 -19.08 33.62
N ARG A 33 22.58 -18.35 34.69
CA ARG A 33 21.68 -17.20 34.60
C ARG A 33 22.29 -16.07 33.75
N GLY A 34 23.60 -15.87 33.82
CA GLY A 34 24.34 -14.93 32.98
C GLY A 34 24.28 -15.31 31.50
N HIS A 35 24.58 -16.58 31.19
CA HIS A 35 24.51 -17.13 29.83
C HIS A 35 23.09 -17.02 29.24
N GLU A 36 22.06 -17.42 30.00
CA GLU A 36 20.66 -17.33 29.58
C GLU A 36 20.22 -15.88 29.30
N LYS A 37 20.70 -14.90 30.07
CA LYS A 37 20.43 -13.47 29.82
C LYS A 37 21.05 -13.00 28.51
N VAL A 38 22.30 -13.36 28.24
CA VAL A 38 22.98 -12.99 26.99
C VAL A 38 22.30 -13.67 25.80
N GLU A 39 22.04 -14.96 25.91
CA GLU A 39 21.34 -15.75 24.89
C GLU A 39 19.96 -15.16 24.57
N ARG A 40 19.19 -14.77 25.60
CA ARG A 40 17.90 -14.10 25.43
C ARG A 40 18.00 -12.79 24.65
N ARG A 41 19.09 -12.02 24.81
CA ARG A 41 19.28 -10.75 24.08
C ARG A 41 19.66 -10.94 22.62
N ILE A 42 20.39 -12.01 22.28
CA ILE A 42 20.89 -12.25 20.91
C ILE A 42 19.97 -13.14 20.07
N ARG A 43 19.15 -13.98 20.71
CA ARG A 43 18.19 -14.85 19.99
C ARG A 43 17.08 -14.04 19.33
N LYS A 44 16.39 -14.70 18.39
CA LYS A 44 15.18 -14.15 17.76
C LYS A 44 14.06 -13.95 18.80
N THR A 45 13.33 -12.85 18.62
CA THR A 45 12.22 -12.47 19.50
C THR A 45 10.90 -13.11 19.07
N THR A 46 10.03 -13.32 20.06
CA THR A 46 8.59 -13.57 19.89
C THR A 46 7.84 -12.27 19.63
N VAL A 47 6.56 -12.32 19.24
CA VAL A 47 5.75 -11.09 19.06
C VAL A 47 5.71 -10.24 20.35
N PRO A 48 5.44 -10.79 21.56
CA PRO A 48 5.46 -10.00 22.79
C PRO A 48 6.80 -9.34 23.09
N GLU A 49 7.91 -10.09 22.96
CA GLU A 49 9.28 -9.57 23.13
C GLU A 49 9.58 -8.46 22.12
N LEU A 50 9.11 -8.60 20.88
CA LEU A 50 9.27 -7.61 19.81
C LEU A 50 8.52 -6.33 20.15
N LEU A 51 7.25 -6.41 20.54
CA LEU A 51 6.42 -5.25 20.87
C LEU A 51 7.01 -4.43 22.02
N ASP A 52 7.47 -5.11 23.07
CA ASP A 52 8.14 -4.47 24.20
C ASP A 52 9.45 -3.80 23.76
N ALA A 53 10.32 -4.53 23.06
CA ALA A 53 11.61 -4.03 22.63
C ALA A 53 11.49 -2.86 21.63
N CYS A 54 10.57 -2.91 20.67
CA CYS A 54 10.29 -1.81 19.75
C CYS A 54 9.80 -0.57 20.51
N HIS A 55 8.92 -0.74 21.49
CA HIS A 55 8.43 0.37 22.31
C HIS A 55 9.57 1.05 23.08
N VAL A 56 10.30 0.26 23.87
CA VAL A 56 11.34 0.76 24.78
C VAL A 56 12.57 1.30 24.03
N HIS A 57 13.05 0.57 23.02
CA HIS A 57 14.32 0.91 22.37
C HIS A 57 14.17 1.82 21.15
N LEU A 58 13.06 1.72 20.40
CA LEU A 58 12.87 2.49 19.16
C LEU A 58 11.90 3.65 19.36
N PHE A 59 10.66 3.36 19.77
CA PHE A 59 9.57 4.33 19.75
C PHE A 59 9.78 5.45 20.78
N LEU A 60 10.14 5.11 22.03
CA LEU A 60 10.48 6.10 23.06
C LEU A 60 11.71 6.96 22.71
N GLY A 61 12.48 6.59 21.68
CA GLY A 61 13.61 7.36 21.16
C GLY A 61 13.21 8.54 20.25
N LEU A 62 11.91 8.82 20.05
CA LEU A 62 11.44 9.91 19.21
C LEU A 62 11.89 11.27 19.75
N GLY A 63 12.85 11.91 19.07
CA GLY A 63 13.23 13.31 19.30
C GLY A 63 12.53 14.24 18.32
N ILE A 64 11.91 15.32 18.80
CA ILE A 64 11.26 16.34 17.96
C ILE A 64 12.17 17.56 17.85
N GLN A 65 12.32 18.11 16.65
CA GLN A 65 13.12 19.30 16.43
C GLN A 65 12.35 20.58 16.80
N ASP A 66 13.05 21.59 17.32
CA ASP A 66 12.47 22.92 17.60
C ASP A 66 11.80 23.53 16.36
N ASP A 67 10.65 24.17 16.56
CA ASP A 67 9.81 24.77 15.51
C ASP A 67 10.57 25.77 14.62
N LYS A 68 11.56 26.47 15.19
CA LYS A 68 12.42 27.45 14.47
C LYS A 68 13.30 26.82 13.39
N MET A 69 13.55 25.51 13.47
CA MET A 69 14.40 24.75 12.55
C MET A 69 13.61 23.73 11.72
N SER A 70 12.29 23.64 11.93
CA SER A 70 11.38 22.70 11.26
C SER A 70 10.81 23.26 9.95
N THR A 71 10.37 22.39 9.04
CA THR A 71 9.76 22.81 7.77
C THR A 71 8.39 23.45 8.01
N GLN A 72 8.33 24.76 7.78
CA GLN A 72 7.08 25.53 7.82
C GLN A 72 6.30 25.28 6.52
N GLY A 73 5.25 24.45 6.57
CA GLY A 73 4.40 24.11 5.43
C GLY A 73 2.95 23.89 5.85
N ASP A 74 2.06 23.78 4.86
CA ASP A 74 0.63 23.55 5.07
C ASP A 74 0.38 22.16 5.73
N PRO A 75 -0.13 22.09 6.97
CA PRO A 75 -0.48 20.88 7.70
C PRO A 75 -1.77 20.26 7.17
N ALA A 76 -2.59 20.98 6.39
CA ALA A 76 -3.86 20.49 5.90
C ALA A 76 -4.10 20.99 4.47
N ASN A 77 -3.62 20.22 3.49
CA ASN A 77 -3.98 20.38 2.08
C ASN A 77 -5.39 19.82 1.85
N ALA A 78 -6.39 20.36 2.56
CA ALA A 78 -7.79 19.95 2.50
C ALA A 78 -8.60 20.76 1.48
N THR A 79 -8.09 21.91 1.05
CA THR A 79 -8.78 22.83 0.13
C THR A 79 -9.29 22.11 -1.12
N ASN A 80 -10.57 22.26 -1.43
CA ASN A 80 -11.28 21.63 -2.55
C ASN A 80 -11.38 20.09 -2.51
N LYS A 81 -10.99 19.44 -1.41
CA LYS A 81 -11.19 18.01 -1.22
C LYS A 81 -12.58 17.72 -0.66
N VAL A 82 -13.09 16.52 -0.93
CA VAL A 82 -14.36 16.05 -0.32
C VAL A 82 -14.20 15.93 1.19
N ARG A 83 -15.21 16.36 1.94
CA ARG A 83 -15.24 16.31 3.40
C ARG A 83 -16.44 15.51 3.90
N PRO A 84 -16.34 14.89 5.09
CA PRO A 84 -17.52 14.32 5.73
C PRO A 84 -18.45 15.45 6.20
N ASP A 85 -19.69 15.09 6.53
CA ASP A 85 -20.61 15.96 7.26
C ASP A 85 -20.32 15.89 8.77
N LYS A 86 -19.93 14.71 9.28
CA LYS A 86 -19.74 14.48 10.71
C LYS A 86 -18.43 13.74 11.00
N ILE A 87 -17.73 14.18 12.05
CA ILE A 87 -16.66 13.43 12.72
C ILE A 87 -17.22 12.93 14.06
N ARG A 88 -17.13 11.63 14.34
CA ARG A 88 -17.72 11.01 15.53
C ARG A 88 -16.76 10.04 16.21
N TYR A 89 -16.84 9.93 17.53
CA TYR A 89 -16.02 8.99 18.29
C TYR A 89 -16.36 7.55 17.93
N TRP A 90 -15.32 6.74 17.75
CA TRP A 90 -15.42 5.32 17.41
C TRP A 90 -15.50 4.48 18.68
N GLN A 91 -16.73 4.30 19.18
CA GLN A 91 -17.00 3.66 20.47
C GLN A 91 -16.53 2.20 20.57
N ASP A 92 -16.70 1.41 19.51
CA ASP A 92 -16.38 -0.02 19.50
C ASP A 92 -14.96 -0.34 19.00
N PHE A 93 -14.12 0.67 18.75
CA PHE A 93 -12.73 0.46 18.33
C PHE A 93 -11.91 -0.42 19.29
N PRO A 94 -11.92 -0.18 20.63
CA PRO A 94 -11.23 -1.03 21.58
C PRO A 94 -11.58 -2.52 21.46
N THR A 95 -12.89 -2.83 21.44
CA THR A 95 -13.39 -4.20 21.34
C THR A 95 -13.01 -4.84 20.01
N GLN A 96 -13.00 -4.07 18.92
CA GLN A 96 -12.57 -4.58 17.62
C GLN A 96 -11.06 -4.88 17.59
N GLN A 97 -10.23 -4.05 18.22
CA GLN A 97 -8.80 -4.31 18.37
C GLN A 97 -8.53 -5.54 19.25
N GLU A 98 -9.23 -5.67 20.39
CA GLU A 98 -9.15 -6.84 21.27
C GLU A 98 -9.48 -8.14 20.53
N ALA A 99 -10.54 -8.16 19.71
CA ALA A 99 -10.91 -9.34 18.93
C ALA A 99 -9.80 -9.79 17.96
N ILE A 100 -9.00 -8.86 17.41
CA ILE A 100 -7.84 -9.21 16.57
C ILE A 100 -6.72 -9.84 17.42
N TRP A 101 -6.52 -9.36 18.64
CA TRP A 101 -5.55 -9.97 19.55
C TRP A 101 -6.00 -11.35 20.01
N ASP A 102 -7.28 -11.53 20.35
CA ASP A 102 -7.84 -12.85 20.68
C ASP A 102 -7.59 -13.84 19.52
N ASP A 103 -7.85 -13.39 18.28
CA ASP A 103 -7.60 -14.17 17.07
C ASP A 103 -6.13 -14.58 16.88
N LEU A 104 -5.17 -13.75 17.32
CA LEU A 104 -3.74 -14.05 17.29
C LEU A 104 -3.31 -14.97 18.44
N MET A 105 -3.85 -14.73 19.64
CA MET A 105 -3.55 -15.47 20.86
C MET A 105 -4.10 -16.90 20.83
N ASP A 106 -5.14 -17.17 20.03
CA ASP A 106 -5.67 -18.50 19.76
C ASP A 106 -4.68 -19.42 18.99
N SER A 107 -3.54 -18.88 18.54
CA SER A 107 -2.52 -19.62 17.80
C SER A 107 -1.19 -19.69 18.53
N ASP A 108 -0.41 -20.76 18.26
CA ASP A 108 0.96 -20.91 18.82
C ASP A 108 1.95 -19.88 18.26
N PHE A 109 1.57 -19.09 17.25
CA PHE A 109 2.40 -18.07 16.60
C PHE A 109 3.02 -17.08 17.59
N MET A 110 2.29 -16.73 18.65
CA MET A 110 2.75 -15.78 19.67
C MET A 110 3.96 -16.30 20.48
N LEU A 111 4.20 -17.61 20.46
CA LEU A 111 5.33 -18.27 21.12
C LEU A 111 6.53 -18.49 20.18
N GLU A 112 6.34 -18.32 18.87
CA GLU A 112 7.36 -18.56 17.86
C GLU A 112 8.38 -17.42 17.78
N ARG A 113 9.64 -17.74 17.48
CA ARG A 113 10.77 -16.81 17.51
C ARG A 113 11.32 -16.52 16.11
N HIS A 114 10.72 -15.54 15.43
CA HIS A 114 11.08 -15.19 14.06
C HIS A 114 11.73 -13.80 13.92
N PHE A 115 11.58 -12.94 14.93
CA PHE A 115 11.80 -11.51 14.78
C PHE A 115 13.15 -11.02 15.30
N THR A 116 13.53 -9.80 14.93
CA THR A 116 14.81 -9.16 15.27
C THR A 116 15.14 -9.28 16.76
N SER A 117 16.39 -9.60 17.07
CA SER A 117 16.83 -9.77 18.45
C SER A 117 16.78 -8.46 19.23
N ILE A 118 16.61 -8.54 20.55
CA ILE A 118 16.57 -7.38 21.45
C ILE A 118 17.84 -6.55 21.30
N HIS A 119 19.01 -7.21 21.23
CA HIS A 119 20.29 -6.53 21.05
C HIS A 119 20.31 -5.66 19.79
N THR A 120 19.88 -6.21 18.65
CA THR A 120 19.87 -5.45 17.39
C THR A 120 18.88 -4.30 17.42
N LEU A 121 17.72 -4.46 18.07
CA LEU A 121 16.73 -3.37 18.26
C LEU A 121 17.29 -2.25 19.15
N GLU A 122 18.04 -2.60 20.19
CA GLU A 122 18.70 -1.65 21.08
C GLU A 122 19.79 -0.84 20.37
N GLU A 123 20.68 -1.50 19.61
CA GLU A 123 21.70 -0.84 18.78
C GLU A 123 21.07 0.09 17.73
N SER A 124 19.99 -0.39 17.10
CA SER A 124 19.18 0.34 16.13
C SER A 124 18.58 1.60 16.76
N GLY A 125 18.01 1.48 17.96
CA GLY A 125 17.46 2.58 18.75
C GLY A 125 18.51 3.62 19.14
N ASN A 126 19.68 3.17 19.60
CA ASN A 126 20.80 4.04 19.95
C ASN A 126 21.29 4.86 18.74
N THR A 127 21.28 4.26 17.54
CA THR A 127 21.61 4.95 16.29
C THR A 127 20.55 5.97 15.88
N ALA A 128 19.27 5.67 16.12
CA ALA A 128 18.14 6.52 15.73
C ALA A 128 17.95 7.73 16.66
N ARG A 129 18.25 7.61 17.97
CA ARG A 129 18.03 8.65 19.00
C ARG A 129 18.75 9.98 18.72
N GLY A 130 19.76 9.98 17.86
CA GLY A 130 20.46 11.20 17.43
C GLY A 130 19.77 12.00 16.31
N ARG A 131 18.67 11.49 15.73
CA ARG A 131 17.95 12.15 14.63
C ARG A 131 16.66 12.79 15.13
N LEU A 132 16.57 14.11 15.02
CA LEU A 132 15.37 14.87 15.38
C LEU A 132 14.39 14.90 14.19
N VAL A 133 13.10 14.72 14.48
CA VAL A 133 12.02 14.83 13.50
C VAL A 133 11.64 16.30 13.35
N GLY A 134 11.99 16.89 12.20
CA GLY A 134 11.68 18.28 11.87
C GLY A 134 10.83 18.44 10.59
N SER A 135 10.54 17.35 9.88
CA SER A 135 9.76 17.36 8.63
C SER A 135 8.90 16.10 8.47
N GLU A 136 7.94 16.11 7.55
CA GLU A 136 7.19 14.89 7.19
C GLU A 136 8.11 13.77 6.66
N LEU A 137 9.22 14.11 6.01
CA LEU A 137 10.17 13.12 5.50
C LEU A 137 10.94 12.44 6.64
N ASP A 138 11.39 13.21 7.63
CA ASP A 138 12.04 12.66 8.82
C ASP A 138 11.07 11.78 9.62
N LEU A 139 9.82 12.24 9.74
CA LEU A 139 8.75 11.46 10.37
C LEU A 139 8.52 10.15 9.63
N HIS A 140 8.46 10.18 8.29
CA HIS A 140 8.31 8.97 7.48
C HIS A 140 9.46 7.99 7.72
N HIS A 141 10.71 8.46 7.75
CA HIS A 141 11.84 7.60 8.05
C HIS A 141 11.77 6.99 9.46
N PHE A 142 11.37 7.78 10.45
CA PHE A 142 11.18 7.30 11.82
C PHE A 142 10.09 6.24 11.90
N LEU A 143 8.91 6.50 11.34
CA LEU A 143 7.76 5.58 11.37
C LEU A 143 8.07 4.28 10.65
N ARG A 144 8.71 4.36 9.47
CA ARG A 144 9.11 3.17 8.72
C ARG A 144 10.00 2.26 9.55
N PHE A 145 11.04 2.85 10.13
CA PHE A 145 12.03 2.14 10.92
C PHE A 145 11.47 1.60 12.23
N SER A 146 10.69 2.38 12.97
CA SER A 146 10.22 2.02 14.31
C SER A 146 8.94 1.18 14.32
N ILE A 147 8.13 1.25 13.25
CA ILE A 147 6.79 0.65 13.21
C ILE A 147 6.56 -0.16 11.93
N GLU A 148 6.62 0.45 10.76
CA GLU A 148 6.09 -0.15 9.51
C GLU A 148 6.85 -1.42 9.11
N ASP A 149 8.17 -1.42 9.20
CA ASP A 149 9.01 -2.58 8.85
C ASP A 149 8.74 -3.75 9.82
N HIS A 150 8.45 -3.45 11.09
CA HIS A 150 8.15 -4.46 12.11
C HIS A 150 6.75 -5.06 11.92
N VAL A 151 5.74 -4.23 11.63
CA VAL A 151 4.39 -4.69 11.26
C VAL A 151 4.44 -5.57 10.01
N SER A 152 5.21 -5.14 8.99
CA SER A 152 5.38 -5.89 7.75
C SER A 152 6.03 -7.26 8.01
N ALA A 153 7.07 -7.31 8.86
CA ALA A 153 7.74 -8.56 9.23
C ALA A 153 6.81 -9.53 9.98
N VAL A 154 5.98 -9.04 10.91
CA VAL A 154 5.00 -9.87 11.60
C VAL A 154 3.97 -10.44 10.61
N ILE A 155 3.42 -9.60 9.73
CA ILE A 155 2.43 -10.05 8.73
C ILE A 155 3.02 -11.04 7.72
N GLU A 156 4.27 -10.85 7.30
CA GLU A 156 4.98 -11.80 6.43
C GLU A 156 5.10 -13.19 7.08
N GLN A 157 5.41 -13.25 8.38
CA GLN A 157 5.45 -14.52 9.11
C GLN A 157 4.04 -15.10 9.34
N LEU A 158 3.04 -14.27 9.64
CA LEU A 158 1.64 -14.71 9.76
C LEU A 158 1.14 -15.36 8.47
N ASN A 159 1.54 -14.85 7.30
CA ASN A 159 1.15 -15.41 6.01
C ASN A 159 1.70 -16.83 5.76
N LEU A 160 2.73 -17.26 6.50
CA LEU A 160 3.24 -18.64 6.43
C LEU A 160 2.36 -19.63 7.22
N ASN A 161 1.42 -19.14 8.04
CA ASN A 161 0.48 -19.94 8.82
C ASN A 161 -0.88 -19.99 8.11
N PRO A 162 -1.30 -21.13 7.51
CA PRO A 162 -2.49 -21.18 6.66
C PRO A 162 -3.81 -20.77 7.36
N PRO A 163 -4.10 -21.21 8.61
CA PRO A 163 -5.27 -20.71 9.34
C PRO A 163 -5.32 -19.19 9.50
N LEU A 164 -4.20 -18.55 9.86
CA LEU A 164 -4.13 -17.10 10.05
C LEU A 164 -4.15 -16.35 8.70
N GLN A 165 -3.53 -16.93 7.68
CA GLN A 165 -3.56 -16.43 6.30
C GLN A 165 -5.01 -16.31 5.80
N GLU A 166 -5.82 -17.36 5.95
CA GLU A 166 -7.22 -17.36 5.54
C GLU A 166 -8.05 -16.38 6.39
N LYS A 167 -7.86 -16.42 7.72
CA LYS A 167 -8.60 -15.58 8.67
C LYS A 167 -8.43 -14.09 8.44
N PHE A 168 -7.21 -13.65 8.10
CA PHE A 168 -6.88 -12.25 7.84
C PHE A 168 -6.80 -11.89 6.36
N ASN A 169 -7.13 -12.82 5.44
CA ASN A 169 -7.08 -12.60 3.99
C ASN A 169 -5.69 -12.11 3.51
N LEU A 170 -4.63 -12.71 4.03
CA LEU A 170 -3.24 -12.40 3.67
C LEU A 170 -2.92 -13.01 2.30
N LYS A 171 -2.39 -12.22 1.36
CA LYS A 171 -2.00 -12.71 0.03
C LYS A 171 -0.50 -12.99 -0.10
N GLY A 172 0.28 -12.56 0.87
CA GLY A 172 1.73 -12.58 0.81
C GLY A 172 2.31 -11.68 1.88
N PHE A 173 2.67 -10.48 1.48
CA PHE A 173 3.28 -9.49 2.37
C PHE A 173 2.53 -8.18 2.30
N VAL A 174 2.70 -7.38 3.35
CA VAL A 174 2.21 -6.00 3.37
C VAL A 174 3.34 -5.06 3.05
N ARG A 175 3.09 -4.05 2.23
CA ARG A 175 4.02 -2.94 2.04
C ARG A 175 3.41 -1.61 2.33
N PHE A 176 4.31 -0.81 2.86
CA PHE A 176 4.09 0.56 3.15
C PHE A 176 4.69 1.40 2.00
N GLU A 177 3.84 2.01 1.15
CA GLU A 177 4.30 2.75 -0.05
C GLU A 177 3.74 4.18 -0.17
N ASN A 178 4.57 5.08 -0.71
CA ASN A 178 4.21 6.46 -1.06
C ASN A 178 3.93 6.57 -2.57
N HIS A 179 2.81 7.20 -2.94
CA HIS A 179 2.31 7.26 -4.31
C HIS A 179 2.93 8.32 -5.21
N ALA A 180 3.92 9.08 -4.74
CA ALA A 180 4.53 10.18 -5.50
C ALA A 180 4.97 9.82 -6.94
N ASN A 181 5.19 8.52 -7.24
CA ASN A 181 5.66 8.03 -8.54
C ASN A 181 4.63 7.22 -9.34
N THR A 182 3.39 7.06 -8.87
CA THR A 182 2.39 6.28 -9.62
C THR A 182 1.81 7.13 -10.77
N LEU A 183 2.20 6.83 -12.01
CA LEU A 183 1.74 7.48 -13.25
C LEU A 183 2.15 8.96 -13.39
N SER A 184 3.43 9.27 -13.13
CA SER A 184 4.01 10.62 -13.27
C SER A 184 4.55 10.88 -14.68
N PRO A 185 4.16 11.99 -15.35
CA PRO A 185 4.77 12.39 -16.62
C PRO A 185 6.25 12.75 -16.41
N GLU A 186 7.15 11.86 -16.83
CA GLU A 186 8.62 11.99 -16.69
C GLU A 186 9.22 13.23 -17.37
N ARG A 187 8.49 13.90 -18.26
CA ARG A 187 8.96 15.08 -19.01
C ARG A 187 9.53 16.18 -18.10
N HIS A 188 8.98 16.36 -16.90
CA HIS A 188 9.47 17.40 -15.98
C HIS A 188 10.77 16.98 -15.27
N LEU A 189 10.92 15.70 -14.92
CA LEU A 189 12.11 15.20 -14.24
C LEU A 189 13.31 15.16 -15.20
N GLU A 190 13.10 14.81 -16.47
CA GLU A 190 14.17 14.81 -17.48
C GLU A 190 14.59 16.24 -17.87
N GLU A 191 13.66 17.20 -17.98
CA GLU A 191 13.99 18.62 -18.19
C GLU A 191 14.73 19.21 -16.98
N ASP A 192 14.30 18.89 -15.75
CA ASP A 192 14.95 19.33 -14.52
C ASP A 192 16.34 18.68 -14.33
N MET A 193 16.51 17.41 -14.74
CA MET A 193 17.80 16.70 -14.70
C MET A 193 18.76 17.12 -15.82
N GLN A 194 18.27 17.45 -17.02
CA GLN A 194 19.10 17.99 -18.10
C GLN A 194 19.59 19.41 -17.81
N ASN A 195 18.90 20.14 -16.92
CA ASN A 195 19.29 21.46 -16.45
C ASN A 195 20.25 21.44 -15.24
N LEU A 196 20.54 20.27 -14.66
CA LEU A 196 21.55 20.12 -13.61
C LEU A 196 22.95 19.95 -14.22
N SER A 197 23.50 21.05 -14.74
CA SER A 197 24.94 21.14 -15.01
C SER A 197 25.66 21.52 -13.71
N PHE A 198 26.58 20.66 -13.27
CA PHE A 198 27.40 20.86 -12.08
C PHE A 198 28.33 22.07 -12.23
N THR A 199 27.99 23.22 -11.63
CA THR A 199 28.96 24.21 -11.13
C THR A 199 28.38 24.98 -9.92
N ASN A 200 29.27 25.30 -8.99
CA ASN A 200 29.07 25.84 -7.62
C ASN A 200 28.08 27.01 -7.42
N PRO A 201 27.62 27.26 -6.16
CA PRO A 201 26.52 28.16 -5.86
C PRO A 201 26.93 29.64 -5.95
N GLN A 202 26.29 30.41 -6.82
CA GLN A 202 26.42 31.87 -6.84
C GLN A 202 25.09 32.60 -6.58
N ARG A 203 25.21 33.59 -5.70
CA ARG A 203 24.24 34.59 -5.26
C ARG A 203 23.34 35.11 -6.39
N ARG A 204 22.01 35.01 -6.21
CA ARG A 204 21.03 35.62 -7.12
C ARG A 204 21.09 37.14 -7.04
N SER A 205 21.33 37.81 -8.17
CA SER A 205 21.43 39.27 -8.25
C SER A 205 20.05 39.95 -8.38
N PRO A 206 19.89 41.20 -7.90
CA PRO A 206 18.62 41.95 -7.88
C PRO A 206 17.97 42.18 -9.26
N ARG A 207 18.72 41.98 -10.35
CA ARG A 207 18.26 42.27 -11.71
C ARG A 207 17.23 41.26 -12.23
N LEU A 208 17.22 40.02 -11.71
CA LEU A 208 16.25 38.98 -12.08
C LEU A 208 14.90 39.16 -11.36
N LEU A 209 14.88 39.79 -10.17
CA LEU A 209 13.65 40.16 -9.46
C LEU A 209 12.88 41.27 -10.18
N ALA A 210 13.59 42.23 -10.79
CA ALA A 210 12.97 43.30 -11.56
C ALA A 210 12.31 42.81 -12.86
N ASN A 211 12.84 41.76 -13.50
CA ASN A 211 12.21 41.16 -14.69
C ASN A 211 10.97 40.32 -14.33
N ALA A 212 10.96 39.65 -13.17
CA ALA A 212 9.77 38.96 -12.68
C ALA A 212 8.60 39.94 -12.39
N GLN A 213 8.90 41.12 -11.84
CA GLN A 213 7.88 42.16 -11.59
C GLN A 213 7.30 42.76 -12.88
N ARG A 214 8.09 42.89 -13.96
CA ARG A 214 7.57 43.38 -15.26
C ARG A 214 6.61 42.39 -15.93
N ILE A 215 6.84 41.08 -15.77
CA ILE A 215 5.94 40.04 -16.31
C ILE A 215 4.59 40.07 -15.55
N ILE A 216 4.61 40.36 -14.24
CA ILE A 216 3.39 40.49 -13.43
C ILE A 216 2.58 41.73 -13.85
N GLN A 217 3.23 42.84 -14.20
CA GLN A 217 2.53 44.07 -14.59
C GLN A 217 1.95 44.03 -16.02
N ALA A 218 2.51 43.24 -16.92
CA ALA A 218 1.98 43.07 -18.27
C ALA A 218 0.72 42.18 -18.34
N GLY A 219 0.41 41.42 -17.28
CA GLY A 219 -0.76 40.53 -17.21
C GLY A 219 -2.09 41.19 -16.84
N LEU A 220 -2.13 42.51 -16.59
CA LEU A 220 -3.34 43.21 -16.11
C LEU A 220 -4.21 43.85 -17.22
N ASN A 221 -3.87 43.71 -18.50
CA ASN A 221 -4.56 44.43 -19.60
C ASN A 221 -5.11 43.55 -20.74
N GLU A 222 -5.48 42.30 -20.50
CA GLU A 222 -6.26 41.52 -21.49
C GLU A 222 -7.55 40.98 -20.87
N GLN A 223 -8.66 41.68 -21.14
CA GLN A 223 -10.01 41.18 -20.90
C GLN A 223 -10.38 40.14 -21.97
N GLY A 224 -10.87 38.97 -21.54
CA GLY A 224 -11.65 38.06 -22.40
C GLY A 224 -10.96 36.77 -22.82
N ARG A 225 -10.66 35.87 -21.87
CA ARG A 225 -10.56 34.41 -22.14
C ARG A 225 -11.21 33.62 -21.00
N PRO A 226 -11.94 32.52 -21.29
CA PRO A 226 -12.59 31.73 -20.25
C PRO A 226 -11.53 31.16 -19.30
N VAL A 227 -11.83 31.25 -18.00
CA VAL A 227 -11.03 30.75 -16.89
C VAL A 227 -10.64 29.30 -17.16
N THR A 228 -9.38 29.08 -17.51
CA THR A 228 -8.79 27.74 -17.55
C THR A 228 -8.91 27.17 -16.13
N GLU A 229 -9.64 26.07 -15.97
CA GLU A 229 -9.69 25.30 -14.73
C GLU A 229 -8.27 25.17 -14.16
N ALA A 230 -8.09 25.63 -12.91
CA ALA A 230 -6.82 25.54 -12.22
C ALA A 230 -6.35 24.08 -12.23
N ARG A 231 -5.14 23.85 -12.73
CA ARG A 231 -4.46 22.56 -12.71
C ARG A 231 -4.59 21.95 -11.30
N PRO A 232 -5.14 20.74 -11.12
CA PRO A 232 -5.07 20.10 -9.82
C PRO A 232 -3.58 19.95 -9.47
N ALA A 233 -3.16 20.61 -8.39
CA ALA A 233 -1.83 20.43 -7.83
C ALA A 233 -1.65 18.94 -7.55
N ARG A 234 -0.57 18.35 -8.07
CA ARG A 234 -0.22 16.94 -7.81
C ARG A 234 -0.32 16.68 -6.31
N PRO A 235 -0.85 15.53 -5.86
CA PRO A 235 -0.67 15.12 -4.48
C PRO A 235 0.84 15.03 -4.25
N ARG A 236 1.38 15.95 -3.44
CA ARG A 236 2.78 15.89 -2.99
C ARG A 236 2.95 14.69 -2.06
N ALA A 237 4.21 14.37 -1.79
CA ALA A 237 4.76 13.19 -1.13
C ALA A 237 4.27 12.86 0.31
N ASP A 238 3.07 13.29 0.71
CA ASP A 238 2.54 13.14 2.07
C ASP A 238 1.51 11.98 2.16
N GLN A 239 1.06 11.44 1.01
CA GLN A 239 0.10 10.34 0.95
C GLN A 239 0.81 8.99 0.96
N PHE A 240 0.41 8.16 1.90
CA PHE A 240 0.95 6.84 2.08
C PHE A 240 -0.20 5.80 2.09
N CYS A 241 0.02 4.65 1.44
CA CYS A 241 -0.96 3.58 1.34
C CYS A 241 -0.33 2.24 1.71
N VAL A 242 -1.11 1.42 2.41
CA VAL A 242 -0.72 0.06 2.74
C VAL A 242 -1.29 -0.90 1.71
N TYR A 243 -0.45 -1.77 1.18
CA TYR A 243 -0.82 -2.74 0.16
C TYR A 243 -0.70 -4.17 0.66
N ASN A 244 -1.74 -4.98 0.40
CA ASN A 244 -1.66 -6.43 0.47
C ASN A 244 -1.13 -6.94 -0.88
N ILE A 245 0.09 -7.47 -0.89
CA ILE A 245 0.80 -7.83 -2.10
C ILE A 245 0.93 -9.36 -2.16
N PRO A 246 0.48 -9.97 -3.26
CA PRO A 246 0.57 -11.41 -3.43
C PRO A 246 2.04 -11.89 -3.50
N GLY A 247 2.36 -12.96 -2.75
CA GLY A 247 3.71 -13.52 -2.68
C GLY A 247 4.17 -14.22 -3.96
N THR A 248 3.23 -14.59 -4.83
CA THR A 248 3.49 -15.15 -6.16
C THR A 248 2.78 -14.31 -7.21
N THR A 249 3.45 -14.06 -8.34
CA THR A 249 2.92 -13.16 -9.38
C THR A 249 2.16 -13.96 -10.44
N THR A 250 0.98 -14.49 -10.08
CA THR A 250 0.07 -15.15 -11.05
C THR A 250 -0.68 -14.11 -11.90
N GLU A 251 -1.45 -14.57 -12.89
CA GLU A 251 -2.11 -13.70 -13.90
C GLU A 251 -3.13 -12.70 -13.33
N THR A 252 -3.63 -12.96 -12.12
CA THR A 252 -4.73 -12.22 -11.47
C THR A 252 -4.30 -11.45 -10.22
N ASP A 253 -3.03 -11.63 -9.82
CA ASP A 253 -2.54 -11.24 -8.51
C ASP A 253 -1.89 -9.84 -8.58
N HIS A 254 -2.73 -8.82 -8.40
CA HIS A 254 -2.32 -7.43 -8.23
C HIS A 254 -2.34 -7.04 -6.75
N ARG A 255 -1.52 -6.04 -6.41
CA ARG A 255 -1.55 -5.43 -5.07
C ARG A 255 -2.93 -4.83 -4.81
N VAL A 256 -3.43 -5.02 -3.59
CA VAL A 256 -4.72 -4.45 -3.17
C VAL A 256 -4.47 -3.43 -2.08
N ALA A 257 -4.98 -2.22 -2.23
CA ALA A 257 -4.90 -1.19 -1.21
C ALA A 257 -5.73 -1.61 0.03
N VAL A 258 -5.21 -1.37 1.23
CA VAL A 258 -5.77 -1.85 2.51
C VAL A 258 -6.23 -0.68 3.36
N LEU A 259 -5.35 0.29 3.60
CA LEU A 259 -5.65 1.49 4.38
C LEU A 259 -4.82 2.68 3.89
N ILE A 260 -5.29 3.89 4.22
CA ILE A 260 -4.56 5.15 3.98
C ILE A 260 -3.89 5.65 5.26
N GLY A 261 -2.62 6.02 5.17
CA GLY A 261 -1.93 6.77 6.22
C GLY A 261 -1.63 8.20 5.75
N GLU A 262 -1.91 9.17 6.61
CA GLU A 262 -1.54 10.57 6.42
C GLU A 262 -0.59 11.00 7.55
N ASN A 263 0.66 11.32 7.20
CA ASN A 263 1.65 11.73 8.18
C ASN A 263 1.69 13.26 8.30
N LYS A 264 1.68 13.77 9.53
CA LYS A 264 1.80 15.20 9.82
C LYS A 264 2.94 15.43 10.79
N SER A 265 3.83 16.38 10.47
CA SER A 265 4.91 16.73 11.40
C SER A 265 4.35 17.06 12.79
N PRO A 266 4.96 16.58 13.88
CA PRO A 266 4.51 16.93 15.23
C PRO A 266 4.55 18.44 15.52
N THR A 267 5.41 19.21 14.82
CA THR A 267 5.43 20.69 14.90
C THR A 267 4.23 21.34 14.22
N LYS A 268 3.66 20.67 13.21
CA LYS A 268 2.50 21.13 12.42
C LYS A 268 1.17 20.76 13.05
N LEU A 269 1.12 19.63 13.76
CA LEU A 269 -0.05 19.17 14.50
C LEU A 269 0.40 18.60 15.87
N PRO A 270 0.73 19.46 16.84
CA PRO A 270 1.17 19.02 18.15
C PRO A 270 0.03 18.42 18.98
N LEU A 271 0.37 17.61 19.99
CA LEU A 271 -0.60 16.88 20.82
C LEU A 271 -1.64 17.78 21.50
N ASN A 272 -1.23 18.96 21.98
CA ASN A 272 -2.17 19.91 22.61
C ASN A 272 -3.28 20.36 21.66
N PHE A 273 -2.97 20.53 20.36
CA PHE A 273 -3.96 20.93 19.35
C PHE A 273 -4.94 19.79 19.10
N ILE A 274 -4.45 18.54 19.10
CA ILE A 274 -5.31 17.35 19.00
C ILE A 274 -6.23 17.26 20.23
N TYR A 275 -5.70 17.37 21.45
CA TYR A 275 -6.52 17.28 22.68
C TYR A 275 -7.57 18.39 22.82
N GLN A 276 -7.32 19.58 22.26
CA GLN A 276 -8.27 20.69 22.31
C GLN A 276 -9.22 20.70 21.11
N GLY A 277 -8.81 20.14 19.97
CA GLY A 277 -9.54 20.20 18.70
C GLY A 277 -10.34 18.95 18.35
N LEU A 278 -9.90 17.76 18.79
CA LEU A 278 -10.53 16.49 18.42
C LEU A 278 -11.71 16.18 19.34
N GLU A 279 -12.91 16.18 18.76
CA GLU A 279 -14.17 15.85 19.43
C GLU A 279 -15.22 15.43 18.39
N ASP A 280 -16.44 15.12 18.83
CA ASP A 280 -17.59 14.98 17.94
C ASP A 280 -17.93 16.35 17.31
N MET A 281 -17.94 16.42 15.97
CA MET A 281 -18.13 17.68 15.25
C MET A 281 -19.09 17.54 14.08
N ASP A 282 -19.98 18.51 13.90
CA ASP A 282 -20.67 18.74 12.63
C ASP A 282 -19.82 19.72 11.81
N LEU A 283 -19.38 19.32 10.62
CA LEU A 283 -18.41 20.09 9.85
C LEU A 283 -19.05 21.36 9.25
N GLU A 284 -20.37 21.44 9.14
CA GLU A 284 -21.02 22.67 8.69
C GLU A 284 -20.75 23.84 9.66
N ASP A 285 -20.75 23.54 10.96
CA ASP A 285 -20.48 24.50 12.02
C ASP A 285 -19.00 24.85 12.13
N VAL A 286 -18.11 23.90 11.83
CA VAL A 286 -16.65 24.07 11.96
C VAL A 286 -16.06 24.85 10.78
N VAL A 287 -16.54 24.62 9.56
CA VAL A 287 -16.04 25.26 8.34
C VAL A 287 -16.38 26.75 8.30
N THR A 288 -17.46 27.17 8.95
CA THR A 288 -17.88 28.58 8.99
C THR A 288 -16.99 29.39 9.93
N SER A 289 -16.28 30.39 9.41
CA SER A 289 -15.49 31.29 10.26
C SER A 289 -16.36 32.38 10.90
N ARG A 290 -16.20 32.61 12.20
CA ARG A 290 -16.92 33.61 13.00
C ARG A 290 -15.94 34.68 13.49
N LYS A 291 -16.41 35.92 13.64
CA LYS A 291 -15.55 37.06 14.07
C LYS A 291 -14.98 36.93 15.49
N ASN A 292 -15.63 36.15 16.35
CA ASN A 292 -15.26 35.96 17.77
C ASN A 292 -14.90 34.49 18.06
N GLU A 293 -13.98 33.91 17.29
CA GLU A 293 -13.56 32.52 17.48
C GLU A 293 -12.65 32.34 18.69
N THR A 294 -12.91 31.27 19.44
CA THR A 294 -12.03 30.84 20.51
C THR A 294 -10.79 30.12 19.95
N SER A 295 -9.73 29.95 20.74
CA SER A 295 -8.60 29.08 20.37
C SER A 295 -9.05 27.64 20.11
N ARG A 296 -10.04 27.16 20.87
CA ARG A 296 -10.66 25.85 20.68
C ARG A 296 -11.29 25.70 19.30
N ASP A 297 -12.07 26.68 18.84
CA ASP A 297 -12.70 26.65 17.50
C ASP A 297 -11.66 26.57 16.38
N ARG A 298 -10.52 27.23 16.57
CA ARG A 298 -9.39 27.19 15.63
C ARG A 298 -8.71 25.82 15.61
N PHE A 299 -8.46 25.21 16.77
CA PHE A 299 -7.93 23.84 16.85
C PHE A 299 -8.89 22.81 16.27
N ARG A 300 -10.19 22.95 16.56
CA ARG A 300 -11.26 22.13 15.98
C ARG A 300 -11.21 22.14 14.46
N ARG A 301 -11.09 23.33 13.87
CA ARG A 301 -10.98 23.49 12.41
C ARG A 301 -9.71 22.88 11.83
N LEU A 302 -8.57 23.05 12.51
CA LEU A 302 -7.31 22.45 12.07
C LEU A 302 -7.40 20.92 12.05
N VAL A 303 -7.84 20.29 13.14
CA VAL A 303 -7.97 18.83 13.24
C VAL A 303 -8.98 18.31 12.22
N ALA A 304 -10.13 18.98 12.06
CA ALA A 304 -11.11 18.62 11.04
C ALA A 304 -10.55 18.72 9.61
N ALA A 305 -9.71 19.70 9.31
CA ALA A 305 -9.05 19.84 8.01
C ALA A 305 -8.07 18.68 7.76
N VAL A 306 -7.29 18.30 8.77
CA VAL A 306 -6.35 17.16 8.67
C VAL A 306 -7.09 15.83 8.48
N ILE A 307 -8.16 15.58 9.25
CA ILE A 307 -9.01 14.40 9.08
C ILE A 307 -9.66 14.40 7.69
N THR A 308 -10.15 15.55 7.23
CA THR A 308 -10.73 15.72 5.89
C THR A 308 -9.73 15.35 4.79
N GLN A 309 -8.45 15.69 4.95
CA GLN A 309 -7.41 15.32 4.01
C GLN A 309 -7.27 13.78 3.90
N ALA A 310 -7.14 13.08 5.03
CA ALA A 310 -7.05 11.61 5.04
C ALA A 310 -8.35 10.97 4.52
N PHE A 311 -9.50 11.45 4.98
CA PHE A 311 -10.83 11.02 4.56
C PHE A 311 -11.01 11.12 3.04
N SER A 312 -10.62 12.23 2.42
CA SER A 312 -10.74 12.38 0.96
C SER A 312 -9.95 11.32 0.19
N TYR A 313 -8.79 10.91 0.69
CA TYR A 313 -8.02 9.82 0.10
C TYR A 313 -8.69 8.47 0.32
N MET A 314 -9.28 8.23 1.50
CA MET A 314 -10.05 7.02 1.77
C MET A 314 -11.24 6.89 0.82
N ILE A 315 -11.98 7.97 0.55
CA ILE A 315 -13.09 7.97 -0.43
C ILE A 315 -12.59 7.64 -1.84
N ARG A 316 -11.52 8.31 -2.30
CA ARG A 316 -10.95 8.08 -3.65
C ARG A 316 -10.39 6.66 -3.83
N ALA A 317 -9.78 6.11 -2.78
CA ALA A 317 -9.27 4.75 -2.77
C ALA A 317 -10.37 3.70 -2.52
N GLY A 318 -11.56 4.12 -2.06
CA GLY A 318 -12.66 3.24 -1.68
C GLY A 318 -12.36 2.43 -0.42
N LEU A 319 -11.58 2.96 0.52
CA LEU A 319 -11.12 2.23 1.72
C LEU A 319 -11.96 2.57 2.94
N GLU A 320 -12.22 1.57 3.78
CA GLU A 320 -12.95 1.74 5.04
C GLU A 320 -12.05 2.30 6.14
N TYR A 321 -10.76 1.92 6.16
CA TYR A 321 -9.84 2.25 7.24
C TYR A 321 -8.72 3.19 6.79
N GLY A 322 -8.30 4.05 7.70
CA GLY A 322 -7.13 4.91 7.53
C GLY A 322 -6.69 5.51 8.86
N TYR A 323 -5.60 6.27 8.86
CA TYR A 323 -5.17 6.99 10.05
C TYR A 323 -4.44 8.29 9.70
N VAL A 324 -4.40 9.20 10.67
CA VAL A 324 -3.46 10.32 10.70
C VAL A 324 -2.39 10.02 11.75
N CYS A 325 -1.12 10.16 11.42
CA CYS A 325 -0.01 9.91 12.36
C CYS A 325 0.87 11.14 12.51
N THR A 326 1.20 11.50 13.76
CA THR A 326 2.14 12.58 14.09
C THR A 326 3.47 12.09 14.63
N GLY A 327 3.69 10.77 14.68
CA GLY A 327 4.77 10.13 15.42
C GLY A 327 4.48 10.00 16.91
N GLN A 328 3.78 10.95 17.50
CA GLN A 328 3.35 10.89 18.90
C GLN A 328 1.95 10.30 19.07
N ALA A 329 1.05 10.51 18.10
CA ALA A 329 -0.33 10.05 18.14
C ALA A 329 -0.77 9.44 16.81
N PHE A 330 -1.69 8.48 16.91
CA PHE A 330 -2.52 7.98 15.84
C PHE A 330 -3.96 8.45 16.04
N ILE A 331 -4.54 9.05 15.01
CA ILE A 331 -5.98 9.23 14.89
C ILE A 331 -6.46 8.16 13.91
N PHE A 332 -6.92 7.02 14.40
CA PHE A 332 -7.50 5.95 13.58
C PHE A 332 -8.86 6.37 13.06
N LEU A 333 -9.12 6.11 11.80
CA LEU A 333 -10.30 6.54 11.07
C LEU A 333 -11.04 5.34 10.47
N ARG A 334 -12.38 5.39 10.53
CA ARG A 334 -13.26 4.45 9.84
C ARG A 334 -14.37 5.17 9.09
N VAL A 335 -14.53 4.84 7.82
CA VAL A 335 -15.61 5.33 6.94
C VAL A 335 -16.54 4.16 6.63
N PRO A 336 -17.77 4.14 7.16
CA PRO A 336 -18.75 3.10 6.87
C PRO A 336 -19.29 3.25 5.43
N ASP A 337 -20.25 2.42 5.04
CA ASP A 337 -20.83 2.47 3.69
C ASP A 337 -21.56 3.78 3.38
N ASP A 338 -22.10 4.46 4.41
CA ASP A 338 -22.51 5.85 4.31
C ASP A 338 -21.29 6.76 4.50
N PRO A 339 -20.83 7.46 3.45
CA PRO A 339 -19.60 8.24 3.53
C PRO A 339 -19.77 9.56 4.29
N THR A 340 -20.98 9.95 4.73
CA THR A 340 -21.22 11.25 5.37
C THR A 340 -20.58 11.38 6.75
N THR A 341 -20.25 10.27 7.40
CA THR A 341 -19.68 10.26 8.75
C THR A 341 -18.35 9.52 8.74
N VAL A 342 -17.33 10.10 9.37
CA VAL A 342 -16.08 9.42 9.68
C VAL A 342 -15.98 9.22 11.19
N PHE A 343 -15.66 7.99 11.59
CA PHE A 343 -15.40 7.64 12.98
C PHE A 343 -13.92 7.80 13.30
N TYR A 344 -13.60 8.30 14.50
CA TYR A 344 -12.23 8.48 14.95
C TYR A 344 -11.95 7.81 16.30
N PHE A 345 -10.72 7.32 16.47
CA PHE A 345 -10.17 6.93 17.77
C PHE A 345 -8.76 7.50 17.92
N LEU A 346 -8.47 8.14 19.06
CA LEU A 346 -7.15 8.69 19.37
C LEU A 346 -6.36 7.69 20.20
N SER A 347 -5.18 7.31 19.72
CA SER A 347 -4.16 6.60 20.51
C SER A 347 -2.89 7.43 20.58
N VAL A 348 -2.29 7.49 21.76
CA VAL A 348 -1.02 8.18 22.04
C VAL A 348 -0.10 7.16 22.69
N PRO A 349 0.62 6.31 21.92
CA PRO A 349 1.29 5.13 22.46
C PRO A 349 2.27 5.41 23.60
N HIS A 350 2.94 6.57 23.60
CA HIS A 350 3.80 6.98 24.70
C HIS A 350 3.05 7.12 26.04
N GLY A 351 1.85 7.73 26.02
CA GLY A 351 1.01 7.88 27.22
C GLY A 351 0.16 6.63 27.52
N ASP A 352 -0.36 5.96 26.49
CA ASP A 352 -1.22 4.79 26.61
C ASP A 352 -0.44 3.59 27.18
N ALA A 353 0.74 3.30 26.65
CA ALA A 353 1.60 2.21 27.13
C ALA A 353 2.52 2.64 28.29
N GLY A 354 2.95 3.90 28.32
CA GLY A 354 3.88 4.44 29.34
C GLY A 354 5.35 4.22 29.00
N GLU A 355 6.24 4.56 29.94
CA GLU A 355 7.70 4.37 29.82
C GLU A 355 8.11 2.89 29.76
N THR A 356 7.28 2.00 30.30
CA THR A 356 7.45 0.55 30.18
C THR A 356 6.10 -0.07 29.86
N THR A 357 6.08 -1.18 29.12
CA THR A 357 4.83 -1.87 28.78
C THR A 357 4.25 -2.67 29.94
N GLY A 358 4.98 -2.78 31.05
CA GLY A 358 4.66 -3.70 32.15
C GLY A 358 4.78 -5.18 31.77
N TRP A 359 5.24 -5.51 30.57
CA TRP A 359 5.48 -6.90 30.16
C TRP A 359 6.76 -7.43 30.80
N THR A 360 6.72 -8.67 31.28
CA THR A 360 7.92 -9.40 31.65
C THR A 360 7.84 -10.83 31.11
N PRO A 361 8.99 -11.42 30.75
CA PRO A 361 9.02 -12.81 30.33
C PRO A 361 8.46 -13.72 31.42
N ASP A 362 7.68 -14.73 31.01
CA ASP A 362 7.24 -15.85 31.83
C ASP A 362 6.24 -15.53 32.97
N LEU A 363 5.79 -14.28 33.11
CA LEU A 363 4.76 -13.87 34.06
C LEU A 363 3.48 -13.42 33.35
N ASP A 364 2.34 -13.91 33.83
CA ASP A 364 1.00 -13.57 33.32
C ASP A 364 0.37 -12.46 34.17
N HIS A 365 0.91 -11.25 34.06
CA HIS A 365 0.39 -10.05 34.71
C HIS A 365 -0.09 -9.02 33.68
N PRO A 366 -0.94 -8.05 34.10
CA PRO A 366 -1.38 -6.98 33.20
C PRO A 366 -0.19 -6.31 32.52
N ASN A 367 -0.27 -6.21 31.20
CA ASN A 367 0.72 -5.53 30.36
C ASN A 367 -0.01 -4.54 29.43
N ARG A 368 0.74 -3.83 28.60
CA ARG A 368 0.20 -2.82 27.66
C ARG A 368 0.76 -3.01 26.26
N LEU A 369 1.11 -4.23 25.90
CA LEU A 369 1.73 -4.54 24.60
C LEU A 369 0.82 -4.16 23.43
N HIS A 370 -0.49 -4.38 23.57
CA HIS A 370 -1.49 -4.00 22.56
C HIS A 370 -1.59 -2.48 22.36
N LEU A 371 -1.17 -1.67 23.33
CA LEU A 371 -1.19 -0.20 23.29
C LEU A 371 0.10 0.42 22.74
N THR A 372 1.12 -0.41 22.49
CA THR A 372 2.35 0.05 21.82
C THR A 372 2.03 0.50 20.39
N ALA A 373 2.88 1.35 19.82
CA ALA A 373 2.67 1.85 18.46
C ALA A 373 2.65 0.71 17.42
N VAL A 374 3.53 -0.28 17.58
CA VAL A 374 3.55 -1.50 16.75
C VAL A 374 2.29 -2.34 16.99
N GLY A 375 1.87 -2.50 18.26
CA GLY A 375 0.69 -3.29 18.61
C GLY A 375 -0.59 -2.74 17.99
N GLN A 376 -0.85 -1.44 18.16
CA GLN A 376 -2.00 -0.75 17.56
C GLN A 376 -1.96 -0.81 16.03
N ALA A 377 -0.81 -0.50 15.41
CA ALA A 377 -0.68 -0.52 13.96
C ALA A 377 -0.85 -1.93 13.37
N LEU A 378 -0.35 -2.97 14.05
CA LEU A 378 -0.49 -4.36 13.63
C LEU A 378 -1.96 -4.80 13.64
N ALA A 379 -2.64 -4.65 14.78
CA ALA A 379 -4.02 -5.07 14.91
C ALA A 379 -4.96 -4.28 13.99
N PHE A 380 -4.73 -2.97 13.84
CA PHE A 380 -5.45 -2.14 12.87
C PHE A 380 -5.22 -2.57 11.40
N THR A 381 -3.98 -2.92 11.04
CA THR A 381 -3.67 -3.40 9.69
C THR A 381 -4.33 -4.75 9.40
N LEU A 382 -4.26 -5.70 10.34
CA LEU A 382 -4.94 -7.00 10.23
C LEU A 382 -6.47 -6.85 10.14
N GLN A 383 -7.04 -5.91 10.90
CA GLN A 383 -8.45 -5.56 10.78
C GLN A 383 -8.80 -5.04 9.38
N ALA A 384 -8.00 -4.12 8.83
CA ALA A 384 -8.24 -3.56 7.51
C ALA A 384 -8.08 -4.61 6.39
N LEU A 385 -7.16 -5.56 6.52
CA LEU A 385 -6.93 -6.65 5.55
C LEU A 385 -8.15 -7.56 5.35
N ARG A 386 -9.03 -7.65 6.35
CA ARG A 386 -10.30 -8.39 6.27
C ARG A 386 -11.34 -7.72 5.36
N THR A 387 -11.11 -6.47 4.96
CA THR A 387 -12.01 -5.71 4.09
C THR A 387 -11.49 -5.58 2.67
N GLN A 388 -12.41 -5.37 1.72
CA GLN A 388 -12.06 -5.13 0.33
C GLN A 388 -12.34 -3.68 -0.04
N PRO A 389 -11.54 -3.09 -0.95
CA PRO A 389 -11.85 -1.77 -1.49
C PRO A 389 -13.22 -1.73 -2.15
N ARG A 390 -13.98 -0.68 -1.85
CA ARG A 390 -15.27 -0.40 -2.48
C ARG A 390 -15.08 -0.07 -3.96
N GLY A 391 -16.05 -0.48 -4.77
CA GLY A 391 -16.04 -0.31 -6.22
C GLY A 391 -16.18 1.14 -6.69
N GLN A 392 -15.93 1.37 -7.97
CA GLN A 392 -16.04 2.63 -8.70
C GLN A 392 -17.43 3.27 -8.55
N SER A 393 -18.50 2.47 -8.57
CA SER A 393 -19.87 2.97 -8.40
C SER A 393 -20.12 3.57 -7.01
N TRP A 394 -19.56 2.97 -5.96
CA TRP A 394 -19.65 3.51 -4.60
C TRP A 394 -18.85 4.81 -4.49
N ARG A 395 -17.60 4.82 -4.98
CA ARG A 395 -16.72 6.00 -4.92
C ARG A 395 -17.33 7.21 -5.61
N ARG A 396 -17.89 7.01 -6.80
CA ARG A 396 -18.57 8.06 -7.55
C ARG A 396 -19.75 8.63 -6.77
N ARG A 397 -20.64 7.78 -6.25
CA ARG A 397 -21.79 8.23 -5.46
C ARG A 397 -21.35 8.98 -4.19
N ALA A 398 -20.30 8.51 -3.53
CA ALA A 398 -19.71 9.20 -2.38
C ALA A 398 -19.20 10.60 -2.78
N GLU A 399 -18.40 10.72 -3.84
CA GLU A 399 -17.92 12.02 -4.33
C GLU A 399 -19.05 12.97 -4.75
N GLU A 400 -20.13 12.45 -5.34
CA GLU A 400 -21.30 13.23 -5.75
C GLU A 400 -22.16 13.70 -4.54
N GLN A 401 -22.18 12.91 -3.46
CA GLN A 401 -22.94 13.20 -2.24
C GLN A 401 -22.21 14.19 -1.32
N LEU A 402 -20.89 14.09 -1.24
CA LEU A 402 -20.09 14.81 -0.25
C LEU A 402 -19.82 16.26 -0.67
N LYS A 403 -19.80 17.16 0.32
CA LYS A 403 -19.42 18.55 0.12
C LYS A 403 -17.90 18.69 0.02
N THR A 404 -17.43 19.81 -0.55
CA THR A 404 -16.00 20.14 -0.56
C THR A 404 -15.61 21.02 0.62
N TRP A 405 -14.36 20.89 1.05
CA TRP A 405 -13.76 21.75 2.06
C TRP A 405 -13.35 23.09 1.42
N GLN A 406 -13.93 24.19 1.90
CA GLN A 406 -13.78 25.52 1.30
C GLN A 406 -12.83 26.45 2.06
N VAL A 407 -12.33 26.05 3.25
CA VAL A 407 -11.42 26.89 4.04
C VAL A 407 -9.98 26.70 3.58
N VAL A 408 -9.31 27.81 3.26
CA VAL A 408 -7.89 27.82 2.89
C VAL A 408 -7.02 27.78 4.14
N TYR A 409 -5.99 26.93 4.15
CA TYR A 409 -5.14 26.75 5.34
C TYR A 409 -4.46 28.04 5.82
N GLU A 410 -4.02 28.92 4.92
CA GLU A 410 -3.39 30.19 5.32
C GLU A 410 -4.29 31.03 6.24
N ASP A 411 -5.61 30.90 6.13
CA ASP A 411 -6.57 31.55 7.02
C ASP A 411 -6.64 30.85 8.40
N ILE A 412 -6.41 29.54 8.45
CA ILE A 412 -6.28 28.77 9.69
C ILE A 412 -4.95 29.10 10.39
N ARG A 413 -3.84 29.18 9.64
CA ARG A 413 -2.50 29.45 10.19
C ARG A 413 -2.39 30.85 10.80
N ARG A 414 -2.93 31.86 10.13
CA ARG A 414 -2.93 33.25 10.63
C ARG A 414 -3.75 33.43 11.89
N THR A 415 -4.67 32.50 12.17
CA THR A 415 -5.57 32.59 13.30
C THR A 415 -5.10 31.81 14.51
N ILE A 416 -4.21 30.81 14.40
CA ILE A 416 -3.70 30.07 15.57
C ILE A 416 -2.69 30.94 16.36
N PRO A 417 -2.87 31.16 17.68
CA PRO A 417 -1.89 31.86 18.52
C PRO A 417 -0.52 31.18 18.48
N LYS A 418 0.57 31.95 18.46
CA LYS A 418 1.92 31.41 18.67
C LYS A 418 2.03 30.88 20.11
N GLU A 419 2.84 29.84 20.30
CA GLU A 419 2.91 28.92 21.44
C GLU A 419 2.94 29.53 22.86
N ASP A 420 3.20 30.83 23.01
CA ASP A 420 3.40 31.51 24.31
C ASP A 420 2.14 31.58 25.21
N ASP A 421 0.94 31.26 24.73
CA ASP A 421 -0.33 31.41 25.48
C ASP A 421 -1.06 30.10 25.87
N THR A 422 -0.49 28.92 25.61
CA THR A 422 -1.17 27.64 25.96
C THR A 422 -0.41 26.83 27.00
N ALA A 423 -1.06 26.61 28.15
CA ALA A 423 -0.61 25.74 29.23
C ALA A 423 -0.25 24.33 28.73
N SER A 424 0.71 23.72 29.43
CA SER A 424 1.22 22.36 29.24
C SER A 424 0.15 21.35 28.82
N SER A 425 0.49 20.54 27.81
CA SER A 425 -0.29 19.42 27.29
C SER A 425 -0.28 18.23 28.25
N GLU A 426 -0.97 18.30 29.38
CA GLU A 426 -1.16 17.12 30.21
C GLU A 426 -1.85 16.02 29.38
N TYR A 427 -1.25 14.82 29.35
CA TYR A 427 -1.78 13.68 28.62
C TYR A 427 -3.22 13.41 29.05
N LYS A 428 -4.13 13.26 28.08
CA LYS A 428 -5.52 12.92 28.33
C LYS A 428 -5.77 11.51 27.79
N PRO A 429 -6.09 10.53 28.67
CA PRO A 429 -6.42 9.20 28.19
C PRO A 429 -7.68 9.24 27.32
N PRO A 430 -7.81 8.32 26.34
CA PRO A 430 -8.99 8.21 25.48
C PRO A 430 -10.30 8.17 26.27
N HIS A 431 -11.31 8.92 25.81
CA HIS A 431 -12.62 8.99 26.47
C HIS A 431 -13.31 7.61 26.49
N GLY A 432 -13.73 7.15 27.68
CA GLY A 432 -14.58 5.95 27.84
C GLY A 432 -13.87 4.59 27.93
N GLY A 433 -12.53 4.54 27.95
CA GLY A 433 -11.76 3.28 27.86
C GLY A 433 -11.04 2.83 29.13
N HIS A 434 -11.65 2.91 30.32
CA HIS A 434 -10.97 2.43 31.53
C HIS A 434 -10.60 0.95 31.47
N ASP A 435 -11.38 0.10 30.78
CA ASP A 435 -11.11 -1.34 30.71
C ASP A 435 -10.06 -1.69 29.65
N PHE A 436 -10.12 -1.09 28.45
CA PHE A 436 -9.14 -1.29 27.37
C PHE A 436 -7.71 -0.87 27.74
N LEU A 437 -7.59 0.17 28.57
CA LEU A 437 -6.30 0.64 29.09
C LEU A 437 -5.82 -0.19 30.30
N ARG A 438 -6.70 -0.97 30.95
CA ARG A 438 -6.40 -1.74 32.16
C ARG A 438 -6.14 -3.21 31.90
N MET A 439 -6.84 -3.82 30.93
CA MET A 439 -6.80 -5.26 30.67
C MET A 439 -6.13 -5.56 29.34
N SER A 440 -5.00 -6.29 29.36
CA SER A 440 -4.33 -6.72 28.12
C SER A 440 -5.00 -7.97 27.54
N PRO A 441 -5.28 -7.98 26.22
CA PRO A 441 -5.64 -9.20 25.50
C PRO A 441 -4.42 -10.09 25.22
N VAL A 442 -3.19 -9.57 25.34
CA VAL A 442 -1.96 -10.35 25.10
C VAL A 442 -1.58 -11.13 26.36
N ARG A 443 -2.05 -12.39 26.46
CA ARG A 443 -1.83 -13.29 27.62
C ARG A 443 -1.25 -14.63 27.22
N LEU A 444 0.02 -14.88 27.54
CA LEU A 444 0.72 -16.08 27.10
C LEU A 444 0.35 -17.36 27.90
N ARG A 445 -0.56 -17.27 28.89
CA ARG A 445 -1.09 -18.43 29.61
C ARG A 445 -2.62 -18.48 29.48
N SER A 446 -3.13 -19.60 28.97
CA SER A 446 -4.56 -19.90 28.97
C SER A 446 -5.01 -20.17 30.41
N SER A 447 -5.71 -19.22 31.02
CA SER A 447 -6.62 -19.56 32.11
C SER A 447 -7.78 -20.34 31.51
N ARG A 448 -7.64 -21.67 31.40
CA ARG A 448 -8.80 -22.57 31.35
C ARG A 448 -9.47 -22.57 32.71
N VAL A 449 -10.03 -21.44 33.13
CA VAL A 449 -11.00 -21.40 34.21
C VAL A 449 -12.36 -21.23 33.55
N SER A 450 -13.14 -22.30 33.67
CA SER A 450 -14.50 -22.43 33.18
C SER A 450 -15.33 -21.21 33.59
N ASN A 451 -15.99 -20.59 32.60
CA ASN A 451 -17.10 -19.68 32.81
C ASN A 451 -18.25 -20.44 33.49
N THR A 452 -18.22 -20.50 34.81
CA THR A 452 -19.39 -20.75 35.65
C THR A 452 -19.28 -19.89 36.89
N LEU A 453 -19.77 -18.65 36.79
CA LEU A 453 -20.64 -17.97 37.77
C LEU A 453 -20.66 -16.48 37.45
N ALA A 454 -21.72 -16.08 36.73
CA ALA A 454 -22.11 -14.68 36.64
C ALA A 454 -22.68 -14.22 37.98
N GLY A 455 -22.28 -13.01 38.40
CA GLY A 455 -22.97 -12.21 39.41
C GLY A 455 -22.11 -11.90 40.63
N CYS A 456 -21.60 -10.66 40.73
CA CYS A 456 -22.04 -9.70 41.75
C CYS A 456 -21.32 -8.34 41.64
N HIS A 457 -22.07 -7.33 42.06
CA HIS A 457 -21.82 -5.89 42.09
C HIS A 457 -20.62 -5.43 42.94
N PRO A 458 -20.14 -4.18 42.76
CA PRO A 458 -18.90 -3.67 43.36
C PRO A 458 -19.06 -3.36 44.87
N PRO A 459 -18.00 -3.53 45.69
CA PRO A 459 -18.10 -3.26 47.12
C PRO A 459 -18.04 -1.75 47.39
N GLN A 460 -19.08 -1.25 48.06
CA GLN A 460 -19.05 0.02 48.78
C GLN A 460 -18.53 -0.17 50.20
N SER A 461 -17.90 0.90 50.68
CA SER A 461 -17.34 1.21 51.98
C SER A 461 -17.90 0.49 53.21
N HIS A 462 -16.96 0.07 54.07
CA HIS A 462 -17.17 -0.32 55.46
C HIS A 462 -17.80 0.80 56.31
N THR A 463 -18.91 0.49 56.97
CA THR A 463 -19.25 1.00 58.30
C THR A 463 -19.82 -0.16 59.12
N GLN A 464 -19.31 -0.29 60.34
CA GLN A 464 -19.74 -1.21 61.38
C GLN A 464 -21.21 -0.94 61.75
N ASP A 465 -21.95 -2.01 62.07
CA ASP A 465 -22.71 -2.12 63.32
C ASP A 465 -23.18 -3.57 63.52
N ASP A 466 -23.15 -3.96 64.79
CA ASP A 466 -23.53 -5.26 65.34
C ASP A 466 -25.03 -5.54 65.21
N ASP A 467 -25.41 -6.81 65.04
CA ASP A 467 -26.44 -7.48 65.85
C ASP A 467 -26.59 -8.95 65.44
N ASP A 468 -26.55 -9.81 66.47
CA ASP A 468 -26.84 -11.24 66.45
C ASP A 468 -28.35 -11.48 66.22
N ASP A 469 -28.71 -12.53 65.47
CA ASP A 469 -29.88 -13.39 65.77
C ASP A 469 -29.95 -14.63 64.85
N GLU A 470 -29.54 -15.76 65.43
CA GLU A 470 -30.26 -17.04 65.58
C GLU A 470 -31.15 -17.65 64.44
N PHE A 471 -30.69 -18.83 63.95
CA PHE A 471 -31.41 -20.06 63.55
C PHE A 471 -32.85 -20.04 62.96
N ASP A 472 -33.03 -20.69 61.80
CA ASP A 472 -33.86 -21.94 61.67
C ASP A 472 -33.61 -22.65 60.31
N PRO A 473 -33.25 -23.96 60.28
CA PRO A 473 -33.10 -24.78 59.09
C PRO A 473 -34.25 -25.80 58.94
N ASN A 474 -35.07 -25.76 57.88
CA ASN A 474 -36.00 -26.85 57.46
C ASN A 474 -36.75 -26.37 56.19
N THR A 475 -36.90 -27.04 55.04
CA THR A 475 -37.31 -28.42 54.69
C THR A 475 -37.15 -28.61 53.15
N PRO A 476 -37.04 -29.85 52.62
CA PRO A 476 -36.52 -30.19 51.29
C PRO A 476 -37.60 -30.59 50.26
N SER A 477 -37.25 -30.73 48.97
CA SER A 477 -37.85 -31.62 47.94
C SER A 477 -37.51 -31.11 46.53
N ARG A 478 -37.37 -31.89 45.45
CA ARG A 478 -37.30 -33.33 45.16
C ARG A 478 -37.14 -33.43 43.63
N ALA A 479 -36.12 -34.17 43.16
CA ALA A 479 -36.01 -34.99 41.94
C ALA A 479 -36.36 -34.36 40.54
N GLN A 480 -35.95 -34.82 39.35
CA GLN A 480 -35.47 -36.10 38.83
C GLN A 480 -34.55 -35.86 37.61
N ARG A 481 -33.54 -36.72 37.43
CA ARG A 481 -32.95 -37.06 36.13
C ARG A 481 -33.87 -38.04 35.37
N PRO A 482 -33.68 -38.23 34.06
CA PRO A 482 -32.99 -39.46 33.69
C PRO A 482 -31.97 -39.32 32.54
N ASN A 483 -30.91 -40.11 32.67
CA ASN A 483 -29.98 -40.49 31.61
C ASN A 483 -30.61 -41.58 30.73
N ILE A 484 -30.44 -41.50 29.41
CA ILE A 484 -30.42 -42.67 28.51
C ILE A 484 -29.30 -42.48 27.47
N LEU A 485 -28.30 -43.35 27.55
CA LEU A 485 -27.40 -43.83 26.48
C LEU A 485 -27.83 -45.29 26.19
N PRO A 486 -27.28 -46.07 25.22
CA PRO A 486 -26.41 -45.80 24.05
C PRO A 486 -26.90 -46.57 22.78
N SER A 487 -26.20 -46.52 21.64
CA SER A 487 -25.76 -47.73 20.90
C SER A 487 -25.01 -47.43 19.59
N GLN A 488 -23.84 -48.05 19.45
CA GLN A 488 -23.10 -48.27 18.20
C GLN A 488 -23.77 -49.39 17.36
N ARG A 489 -23.61 -49.37 16.02
CA ARG A 489 -23.00 -50.47 15.21
C ARG A 489 -23.07 -50.25 13.68
N LYS A 490 -21.87 -50.37 13.09
CA LYS A 490 -21.43 -51.12 11.88
C LYS A 490 -21.86 -50.71 10.44
N LEU A 491 -20.78 -50.50 9.66
CA LEU A 491 -20.53 -50.69 8.23
C LEU A 491 -21.51 -51.57 7.43
N GLN A 492 -21.82 -51.11 6.20
CA GLN A 492 -21.53 -51.83 4.95
C GLN A 492 -21.57 -50.90 3.70
N THR A 493 -21.04 -51.43 2.61
CA THR A 493 -20.37 -50.80 1.45
C THR A 493 -21.24 -50.46 0.23
N SER A 494 -20.63 -49.65 -0.66
CA SER A 494 -20.83 -49.46 -2.12
C SER A 494 -22.03 -48.67 -2.64
N SER A 495 -21.77 -47.55 -3.35
CA SER A 495 -21.68 -47.51 -4.82
C SER A 495 -21.44 -46.07 -5.33
N ALA A 496 -20.71 -45.94 -6.43
CA ALA A 496 -20.36 -44.69 -7.10
C ALA A 496 -21.59 -43.97 -7.70
N SER A 497 -21.63 -42.64 -7.56
CA SER A 497 -22.29 -41.76 -8.52
C SER A 497 -21.81 -40.32 -8.35
N THR A 498 -21.36 -39.79 -9.48
CA THR A 498 -20.92 -38.44 -9.81
C THR A 498 -21.84 -37.34 -9.26
N GLU A 499 -21.34 -36.49 -8.37
CA GLU A 499 -22.04 -35.26 -7.96
C GLU A 499 -21.25 -34.00 -8.28
N GLN A 500 -21.97 -33.09 -8.91
CA GLN A 500 -21.59 -31.76 -9.34
C GLN A 500 -21.34 -30.83 -8.13
N PRO A 501 -20.36 -29.91 -8.20
CA PRO A 501 -20.29 -28.82 -7.24
C PRO A 501 -21.04 -27.60 -7.79
N TRP A 502 -22.24 -27.36 -7.27
CA TRP A 502 -22.85 -26.04 -7.28
C TRP A 502 -23.43 -25.73 -5.91
N ARG A 503 -22.72 -24.89 -5.14
CA ARG A 503 -23.23 -23.67 -4.49
C ARG A 503 -22.23 -23.19 -3.44
N GLU A 504 -21.25 -22.40 -3.87
CA GLU A 504 -20.54 -21.48 -2.98
C GLU A 504 -20.48 -20.09 -3.62
N THR A 505 -21.25 -19.19 -2.99
CA THR A 505 -21.06 -17.76 -2.76
C THR A 505 -20.06 -16.96 -3.62
N ARG A 506 -20.63 -16.16 -4.52
CA ARG A 506 -20.27 -14.78 -4.96
C ARG A 506 -18.79 -14.33 -4.87
N HIS A 507 -17.97 -14.81 -5.80
CA HIS A 507 -16.82 -14.03 -6.31
C HIS A 507 -17.19 -13.42 -7.68
N LYS A 508 -17.29 -12.08 -7.78
CA LYS A 508 -17.47 -11.34 -9.04
C LYS A 508 -16.11 -10.89 -9.64
N GLY A 509 -15.15 -11.82 -9.78
CA GLY A 509 -13.96 -11.57 -10.61
C GLY A 509 -14.23 -11.94 -12.06
N ASN A 510 -13.58 -11.27 -13.02
CA ASN A 510 -13.71 -11.66 -14.43
C ASN A 510 -12.89 -12.93 -14.68
N LYS A 511 -13.52 -14.10 -14.50
CA LYS A 511 -12.88 -15.41 -14.66
C LYS A 511 -12.62 -15.79 -16.14
N ARG A 512 -13.01 -14.95 -17.11
CA ARG A 512 -12.80 -15.25 -18.53
C ARG A 512 -11.35 -15.03 -18.92
N TRP A 513 -10.86 -15.93 -19.76
CA TRP A 513 -9.54 -15.81 -20.37
C TRP A 513 -9.56 -14.76 -21.49
N TYR A 514 -8.39 -14.21 -21.84
CA TYR A 514 -8.29 -13.26 -22.95
C TYR A 514 -8.61 -13.92 -24.28
N CYS A 515 -9.26 -13.17 -25.19
CA CYS A 515 -9.47 -13.63 -26.56
C CYS A 515 -8.15 -13.67 -27.33
N THR A 516 -8.02 -14.62 -28.25
CA THR A 516 -6.81 -14.77 -29.09
C THR A 516 -6.64 -13.60 -30.07
N HIS A 517 -5.39 -13.35 -30.48
CA HIS A 517 -5.09 -12.36 -31.50
C HIS A 517 -5.86 -12.58 -32.80
N ARG A 518 -5.94 -13.83 -33.26
CA ARG A 518 -6.63 -14.19 -34.50
C ARG A 518 -8.12 -13.89 -34.42
N CYS A 519 -8.75 -14.22 -33.29
CA CYS A 519 -10.16 -13.92 -33.04
C CYS A 519 -10.42 -12.40 -33.07
N LEU A 520 -9.59 -11.59 -32.41
CA LEU A 520 -9.76 -10.13 -32.38
C LEU A 520 -9.45 -9.47 -33.72
N LEU A 521 -8.54 -10.05 -34.51
CA LEU A 521 -8.29 -9.62 -35.89
C LEU A 521 -9.46 -9.97 -36.81
N GLY A 522 -10.09 -11.13 -36.60
CA GLY A 522 -11.34 -11.54 -37.24
C GLY A 522 -12.46 -10.53 -36.98
N LEU A 523 -12.64 -10.11 -35.73
CA LEU A 523 -13.59 -9.06 -35.35
C LEU A 523 -13.33 -7.73 -36.08
N GLN A 524 -12.06 -7.36 -36.27
CA GLN A 524 -11.67 -6.12 -36.95
C GLN A 524 -11.87 -6.19 -38.47
N ARG A 525 -11.63 -7.35 -39.09
CA ARG A 525 -11.66 -7.53 -40.55
C ARG A 525 -12.94 -8.17 -41.09
N GLY A 526 -13.87 -8.58 -40.22
CA GLY A 526 -15.04 -9.37 -40.60
C GLY A 526 -14.68 -10.82 -41.00
N GLY A 527 -13.65 -11.38 -40.37
CA GLY A 527 -13.15 -12.73 -40.64
C GLY A 527 -13.90 -13.85 -39.90
N LEU A 528 -13.40 -15.07 -40.06
CA LEU A 528 -13.87 -16.27 -39.33
C LEU A 528 -13.52 -16.19 -37.85
N LEU A 529 -14.30 -16.91 -37.03
CA LEU A 529 -13.95 -17.16 -35.64
C LEU A 529 -12.66 -18.00 -35.54
N ASP A 530 -11.92 -17.79 -34.45
CA ASP A 530 -10.79 -18.65 -34.09
C ASP A 530 -11.28 -19.69 -33.09
N GLU A 531 -11.27 -20.97 -33.49
CA GLU A 531 -11.75 -22.09 -32.66
C GLU A 531 -10.91 -22.27 -31.39
N ASP A 532 -9.66 -21.80 -31.39
CA ASP A 532 -8.77 -21.80 -30.23
C ASP A 532 -9.11 -20.69 -29.21
N CYS A 533 -10.04 -19.78 -29.54
CA CYS A 533 -10.41 -18.71 -28.62
C CYS A 533 -11.23 -19.27 -27.44
N PRO A 534 -10.83 -19.02 -26.18
CA PRO A 534 -11.52 -19.56 -25.00
C PRO A 534 -12.96 -19.08 -24.87
N ASN A 535 -13.30 -17.94 -25.50
CA ASN A 535 -14.62 -17.33 -25.46
C ASN A 535 -15.39 -17.48 -26.79
N VAL A 536 -14.94 -18.33 -27.72
CA VAL A 536 -15.46 -18.42 -29.11
C VAL A 536 -16.98 -18.60 -29.18
N ARG A 537 -17.54 -19.38 -28.25
CA ARG A 537 -18.98 -19.68 -28.18
C ARG A 537 -19.85 -18.45 -27.93
N ASP A 538 -19.29 -17.43 -27.28
CA ASP A 538 -20.00 -16.18 -26.98
C ASP A 538 -19.96 -15.19 -28.17
N HIS A 539 -19.04 -15.41 -29.12
CA HIS A 539 -18.77 -14.48 -30.23
C HIS A 539 -19.70 -14.69 -31.44
N GLY A 540 -20.09 -15.93 -31.71
CA GLY A 540 -20.85 -16.30 -32.92
C GLY A 540 -20.92 -17.81 -33.17
N THR A 541 -21.15 -18.18 -34.44
CA THR A 541 -21.18 -19.59 -34.90
C THR A 541 -20.02 -19.88 -35.86
N GLN A 542 -19.99 -19.21 -37.01
CA GLN A 542 -18.88 -19.27 -37.98
C GLN A 542 -18.16 -17.92 -38.11
N TYR A 543 -18.93 -16.83 -37.98
CA TYR A 543 -18.46 -15.45 -38.06
C TYR A 543 -18.82 -14.70 -36.78
N HIS A 544 -18.11 -13.61 -36.53
CA HIS A 544 -18.41 -12.69 -35.43
C HIS A 544 -19.80 -12.05 -35.61
N ARG A 545 -20.62 -12.08 -34.55
CA ARG A 545 -21.96 -11.42 -34.53
C ARG A 545 -21.89 -9.90 -34.65
N ILE A 546 -20.77 -9.32 -34.28
CA ILE A 546 -20.52 -7.88 -34.27
C ILE A 546 -19.22 -7.58 -35.01
N ASN A 547 -19.05 -6.33 -35.43
CA ASN A 547 -17.79 -5.81 -35.96
C ASN A 547 -17.09 -4.88 -34.96
N GLN A 548 -15.86 -4.47 -35.26
CA GLN A 548 -15.08 -3.58 -34.39
C GLN A 548 -15.79 -2.25 -34.02
N PRO A 549 -16.47 -1.52 -34.93
CA PRO A 549 -17.22 -0.33 -34.56
C PRO A 549 -18.38 -0.61 -33.57
N THR A 550 -19.08 -1.73 -33.77
CA THR A 550 -20.17 -2.16 -32.88
C THR A 550 -19.62 -2.55 -31.51
N PHE A 551 -18.48 -3.25 -31.46
CA PHE A 551 -17.76 -3.56 -30.23
C PHE A 551 -17.46 -2.29 -29.42
N LEU A 552 -16.86 -1.25 -30.05
CA LEU A 552 -16.56 0.00 -29.35
C LEU A 552 -17.81 0.72 -28.84
N ASN A 553 -18.90 0.71 -29.61
CA ASN A 553 -20.16 1.33 -29.18
C ASN A 553 -20.79 0.59 -28.00
N LEU A 554 -20.78 -0.74 -28.00
CA LEU A 554 -21.29 -1.54 -26.89
C LEU A 554 -20.39 -1.40 -25.65
N MET A 555 -19.06 -1.41 -25.81
CA MET A 555 -18.12 -1.15 -24.72
C MET A 555 -18.31 0.22 -24.10
N ARG A 556 -18.51 1.27 -24.92
CA ARG A 556 -18.82 2.61 -24.40
C ARG A 556 -20.08 2.62 -23.56
N ARG A 557 -21.14 1.94 -24.00
CA ARG A 557 -22.41 1.84 -23.25
C ARG A 557 -22.20 1.09 -21.93
N GLN A 558 -21.51 -0.04 -21.95
CA GLN A 558 -21.20 -0.84 -20.76
C GLN A 558 -20.41 -0.02 -19.74
N LEU A 559 -19.26 0.55 -20.12
CA LEU A 559 -18.39 1.31 -19.24
C LEU A 559 -19.01 2.64 -18.76
N SER A 560 -19.99 3.18 -19.49
CA SER A 560 -20.74 4.35 -19.03
C SER A 560 -21.76 4.01 -17.95
N ALA A 561 -22.30 2.79 -17.97
CA ALA A 561 -23.27 2.31 -17.01
C ALA A 561 -22.58 1.77 -15.75
N ASP A 562 -21.55 0.94 -15.93
CA ASP A 562 -20.86 0.24 -14.86
C ASP A 562 -19.36 0.10 -15.18
N LEU A 563 -18.51 0.44 -14.20
CA LEU A 563 -17.06 0.28 -14.26
C LEU A 563 -16.57 -0.83 -13.32
N ASP A 564 -17.45 -1.46 -12.55
CA ASP A 564 -17.09 -2.50 -11.58
C ASP A 564 -17.20 -3.91 -12.17
N THR A 565 -18.23 -4.18 -12.99
CA THR A 565 -18.40 -5.49 -13.60
C THR A 565 -17.55 -5.64 -14.87
N ASP A 566 -16.85 -6.76 -14.98
CA ASP A 566 -16.03 -7.13 -16.15
C ASP A 566 -14.93 -6.11 -16.50
N CYS A 567 -14.45 -5.35 -15.51
CA CYS A 567 -13.37 -4.38 -15.63
C CYS A 567 -12.47 -4.45 -14.39
N GLU A 568 -11.29 -5.05 -14.51
CA GLU A 568 -10.39 -5.31 -13.38
C GLU A 568 -8.96 -4.83 -13.66
N PRO A 569 -8.25 -4.26 -12.67
CA PRO A 569 -6.85 -3.87 -12.85
C PRO A 569 -5.95 -5.10 -12.96
N VAL A 570 -4.99 -5.06 -13.88
CA VAL A 570 -4.00 -6.14 -14.08
C VAL A 570 -2.79 -5.97 -13.14
N GLY A 571 -2.69 -4.83 -12.45
CA GLY A 571 -1.54 -4.51 -11.58
C GLY A 571 -0.27 -4.10 -12.32
N VAL A 572 -0.32 -4.00 -13.64
CA VAL A 572 0.76 -3.46 -14.48
C VAL A 572 0.47 -2.01 -14.80
N HIS A 573 1.35 -1.12 -14.34
CA HIS A 573 1.31 0.30 -14.64
C HIS A 573 2.69 0.78 -15.09
N GLY A 574 2.70 1.64 -16.12
CA GLY A 574 3.89 2.35 -16.58
C GLY A 574 3.90 3.79 -16.05
N ALA A 575 4.75 4.64 -16.62
CA ALA A 575 4.79 6.05 -16.25
C ALA A 575 3.54 6.84 -16.66
N ARG A 576 2.77 6.36 -17.65
CA ARG A 576 1.71 7.13 -18.32
C ARG A 576 0.38 6.40 -18.49
N GLY A 577 0.31 5.14 -18.07
CA GLY A 577 -0.93 4.40 -18.10
C GLY A 577 -0.94 3.14 -17.26
N ALA A 578 -2.14 2.67 -16.96
CA ALA A 578 -2.39 1.41 -16.27
C ALA A 578 -3.12 0.43 -17.20
N LEU A 579 -2.89 -0.86 -17.01
CA LEU A 579 -3.58 -1.92 -17.74
C LEU A 579 -4.77 -2.46 -16.94
N LEU A 580 -5.91 -2.53 -17.62
CA LEU A 580 -7.13 -3.15 -17.12
C LEU A 580 -7.49 -4.32 -18.03
N LYS A 581 -8.05 -5.38 -17.47
CA LYS A 581 -8.71 -6.45 -18.21
C LYS A 581 -10.18 -6.11 -18.32
N VAL A 582 -10.70 -6.11 -19.54
CA VAL A 582 -12.08 -5.69 -19.82
C VAL A 582 -12.78 -6.73 -20.68
N THR A 583 -13.99 -7.13 -20.28
CA THR A 583 -14.83 -8.03 -21.07
C THR A 583 -16.11 -7.35 -21.51
N LEU A 584 -16.45 -7.48 -22.80
CA LEU A 584 -17.77 -7.09 -23.29
C LEU A 584 -18.78 -8.13 -22.84
N THR A 585 -19.50 -7.87 -21.75
CA THR A 585 -20.38 -8.85 -21.08
C THR A 585 -21.34 -9.52 -22.06
N SER A 586 -21.91 -8.72 -22.97
CA SER A 586 -22.92 -9.17 -23.94
C SER A 586 -22.42 -10.17 -24.99
N HIS A 587 -21.12 -10.20 -25.30
CA HIS A 587 -20.56 -11.00 -26.41
C HIS A 587 -19.26 -11.75 -26.04
N GLY A 588 -18.85 -11.72 -24.78
CA GLY A 588 -17.71 -12.47 -24.24
C GLY A 588 -16.32 -12.02 -24.70
N TYR A 589 -16.19 -10.93 -25.46
CA TYR A 589 -14.88 -10.43 -25.91
C TYR A 589 -14.07 -9.88 -24.74
N THR A 590 -13.01 -10.59 -24.35
CA THR A 590 -12.11 -10.23 -23.25
C THR A 590 -10.78 -9.72 -23.80
N VAL A 591 -10.42 -8.48 -23.45
CA VAL A 591 -9.29 -7.75 -24.02
C VAL A 591 -8.50 -7.02 -22.93
N THR A 592 -7.30 -6.56 -23.27
CA THR A 592 -6.52 -5.64 -22.42
C THR A 592 -6.86 -4.21 -22.80
N ALA A 593 -7.09 -3.36 -21.82
CA ALA A 593 -7.32 -1.93 -21.99
C ALA A 593 -6.15 -1.14 -21.40
N LYS A 594 -5.38 -0.46 -22.25
CA LYS A 594 -4.41 0.54 -21.82
C LYS A 594 -5.12 1.84 -21.50
N CYS A 595 -5.03 2.27 -20.26
CA CYS A 595 -5.78 3.39 -19.73
C CYS A 595 -4.82 4.51 -19.32
N THR A 596 -5.21 5.76 -19.50
CA THR A 596 -4.33 6.91 -19.22
C THR A 596 -5.05 8.03 -18.46
N THR A 597 -4.27 8.88 -17.81
CA THR A 597 -4.73 10.09 -17.11
C THR A 597 -4.97 11.22 -18.11
N ARG A 598 -5.57 12.33 -17.66
CA ARG A 598 -5.89 13.47 -18.53
C ARG A 598 -4.64 14.08 -19.18
N GLU A 599 -3.51 14.07 -18.47
CA GLU A 599 -2.25 14.67 -18.89
C GLU A 599 -1.58 13.89 -20.03
N CYS A 600 -1.83 12.59 -20.12
CA CYS A 600 -1.17 11.68 -21.06
C CYS A 600 -2.09 11.21 -22.21
N VAL A 601 -3.27 11.82 -22.37
CA VAL A 601 -4.20 11.51 -23.47
C VAL A 601 -3.54 11.64 -24.85
N GLN A 602 -2.74 12.69 -25.07
CA GLN A 602 -2.07 12.93 -26.36
C GLN A 602 -1.09 11.81 -26.73
N ASP A 603 -0.51 11.18 -25.72
CA ASP A 603 0.49 10.14 -25.88
C ASP A 603 -0.15 8.80 -26.20
N LEU A 604 -1.27 8.48 -25.53
CA LEU A 604 -2.10 7.33 -25.89
C LEU A 604 -2.70 7.47 -27.31
N GLU A 605 -3.08 8.69 -27.70
CA GLU A 605 -3.51 8.98 -29.08
C GLU A 605 -2.36 8.83 -30.10
N HIS A 606 -1.15 9.24 -29.73
CA HIS A 606 0.03 9.01 -30.55
C HIS A 606 0.28 7.52 -30.75
N GLU A 607 0.30 6.75 -29.68
CA GLU A 607 0.46 5.30 -29.72
C GLU A 607 -0.62 4.62 -30.59
N ALA A 608 -1.89 5.03 -30.47
CA ALA A 608 -2.96 4.52 -31.32
C ALA A 608 -2.73 4.79 -32.82
N ARG A 609 -2.09 5.93 -33.19
CA ARG A 609 -1.69 6.21 -34.58
C ARG A 609 -0.55 5.30 -35.04
N ILE A 610 0.41 4.99 -34.16
CA ILE A 610 1.48 4.03 -34.48
C ILE A 610 0.90 2.64 -34.73
N TYR A 611 0.00 2.16 -33.88
CA TYR A 611 -0.72 0.88 -34.12
C TYR A 611 -1.46 0.86 -35.47
N LYS A 612 -2.02 2.00 -35.91
CA LYS A 612 -2.65 2.11 -37.24
C LYS A 612 -1.65 1.92 -38.37
N GLN A 613 -0.42 2.43 -38.23
CA GLN A 613 0.66 2.21 -39.20
C GLN A 613 1.17 0.76 -39.18
N LEU A 614 1.18 0.14 -37.99
CA LEU A 614 1.58 -1.26 -37.80
C LEU A 614 0.47 -2.27 -38.13
N GLN A 615 -0.65 -1.83 -38.71
CA GLN A 615 -1.80 -2.68 -39.04
C GLN A 615 -1.48 -3.99 -39.81
N PRO A 616 -0.49 -4.03 -40.72
CA PRO A 616 -0.09 -5.27 -41.41
C PRO A 616 0.50 -6.36 -40.50
N ILE A 617 1.10 -5.98 -39.36
CA ILE A 617 1.84 -6.90 -38.47
C ILE A 617 1.14 -7.14 -37.12
N GLN A 618 -0.07 -6.59 -36.94
CA GLN A 618 -0.87 -6.80 -35.73
C GLN A 618 -1.31 -8.25 -35.59
N GLY A 619 -1.20 -8.79 -34.36
CA GLY A 619 -1.46 -10.17 -34.03
C GLY A 619 -0.30 -11.13 -34.35
N ILE A 620 0.83 -10.61 -34.85
CA ILE A 620 2.03 -11.38 -35.16
C ILE A 620 3.24 -10.87 -34.36
N HIS A 621 3.53 -9.56 -34.47
CA HIS A 621 4.68 -8.91 -33.82
C HIS A 621 4.27 -7.82 -32.83
N VAL A 622 3.03 -7.34 -32.92
CA VAL A 622 2.46 -6.33 -32.02
C VAL A 622 0.99 -6.67 -31.74
N PRO A 623 0.40 -6.23 -30.61
CA PRO A 623 -1.01 -6.45 -30.31
C PRO A 623 -1.97 -5.92 -31.38
N VAL A 624 -3.16 -6.54 -31.46
CA VAL A 624 -4.28 -6.06 -32.25
C VAL A 624 -4.96 -4.90 -31.52
N ASN A 625 -4.93 -3.71 -32.12
CA ASN A 625 -5.61 -2.52 -31.65
C ASN A 625 -7.05 -2.47 -32.19
N LEU A 626 -8.02 -2.54 -31.27
CA LEU A 626 -9.45 -2.45 -31.54
C LEU A 626 -9.97 -1.01 -31.45
N GLY A 627 -9.13 -0.04 -31.12
CA GLY A 627 -9.43 1.38 -31.03
C GLY A 627 -9.52 1.90 -29.59
N SER A 628 -9.89 3.17 -29.46
CA SER A 628 -9.90 3.88 -28.19
C SER A 628 -11.24 4.56 -27.91
N LEU A 629 -11.57 4.77 -26.64
CA LEU A 629 -12.70 5.57 -26.20
C LEU A 629 -12.36 6.45 -25.01
N ASN A 630 -13.04 7.60 -24.92
CA ASN A 630 -13.08 8.40 -23.71
C ASN A 630 -14.13 7.83 -22.76
N LEU A 631 -13.79 7.74 -21.49
CA LEU A 631 -14.72 7.29 -20.46
C LEU A 631 -15.67 8.43 -20.10
N LYS A 632 -16.96 8.13 -19.99
CA LYS A 632 -17.95 9.09 -19.51
C LYS A 632 -17.68 9.47 -18.04
N HIS A 633 -17.32 8.47 -17.25
CA HIS A 633 -16.93 8.61 -15.86
C HIS A 633 -15.49 8.12 -15.73
N SER A 634 -14.62 8.88 -15.07
CA SER A 634 -13.24 8.43 -14.84
C SER A 634 -13.21 7.15 -14.01
N TYR A 635 -12.19 6.34 -14.22
CA TYR A 635 -11.88 5.19 -13.38
C TYR A 635 -10.83 5.59 -12.33
N ASP A 636 -11.15 5.47 -11.04
CA ASP A 636 -10.21 5.73 -9.95
C ASP A 636 -9.25 4.56 -9.79
N TYR A 637 -8.00 4.77 -10.21
CA TYR A 637 -6.94 3.77 -10.15
C TYR A 637 -6.13 3.93 -8.86
N GLU A 638 -6.22 2.90 -8.00
CA GLU A 638 -5.52 2.80 -6.71
C GLU A 638 -5.75 3.99 -5.77
N GLY A 639 -6.79 4.80 -5.97
CA GLY A 639 -7.06 6.01 -5.19
C GLY A 639 -6.10 7.19 -5.45
N VAL A 640 -5.17 7.03 -6.37
CA VAL A 640 -4.12 8.01 -6.67
C VAL A 640 -4.53 8.90 -7.86
N THR A 641 -5.03 8.28 -8.92
CA THR A 641 -5.29 8.99 -10.19
C THR A 641 -6.56 8.53 -10.88
N LYS A 642 -7.10 9.42 -11.72
CA LYS A 642 -8.32 9.22 -12.50
C LYS A 642 -7.95 8.93 -13.95
N LEU A 643 -8.24 7.71 -14.39
CA LEU A 643 -8.07 7.30 -15.78
C LEU A 643 -9.29 7.79 -16.58
N VAL A 644 -9.05 8.47 -17.70
CA VAL A 644 -10.10 9.17 -18.46
C VAL A 644 -10.31 8.59 -19.86
N ARG A 645 -9.35 7.81 -20.35
CA ARG A 645 -9.36 7.24 -21.70
C ARG A 645 -8.80 5.82 -21.71
N MET A 646 -9.39 4.97 -22.53
CA MET A 646 -8.99 3.57 -22.72
C MET A 646 -8.68 3.28 -24.19
N MET A 647 -7.63 2.50 -24.45
CA MET A 647 -7.31 1.89 -25.74
C MET A 647 -7.35 0.37 -25.59
N PHE A 648 -8.12 -0.31 -26.44
CA PHE A 648 -8.31 -1.76 -26.37
C PHE A 648 -7.33 -2.49 -27.28
N LEU A 649 -6.54 -3.36 -26.67
CA LEU A 649 -5.53 -4.19 -27.30
C LEU A 649 -5.84 -5.68 -27.02
N SER A 650 -5.50 -6.56 -27.95
CA SER A 650 -5.36 -7.98 -27.63
C SER A 650 -4.29 -8.17 -26.55
N PHE A 651 -4.46 -9.17 -25.66
CA PHE A 651 -3.45 -9.50 -24.66
C PHE A 651 -2.11 -9.85 -25.33
N GLY A 652 -1.01 -9.24 -24.90
CA GLY A 652 0.30 -9.41 -25.54
C GLY A 652 1.15 -10.55 -24.98
N GLY A 653 0.69 -11.23 -23.93
CA GLY A 653 1.47 -12.21 -23.18
C GLY A 653 2.15 -11.61 -21.94
N TRP A 654 3.14 -12.31 -21.40
CA TRP A 654 3.85 -11.97 -20.17
C TRP A 654 5.21 -11.33 -20.46
N PRO A 655 5.76 -10.50 -19.56
CA PRO A 655 7.09 -9.91 -19.76
C PRO A 655 8.16 -10.96 -20.09
N ILE A 656 8.96 -10.72 -21.12
CA ILE A 656 9.93 -11.69 -21.63
C ILE A 656 10.93 -12.18 -20.57
N ARG A 657 11.17 -11.36 -19.53
CA ARG A 657 12.00 -11.72 -18.37
C ARG A 657 11.51 -12.98 -17.64
N ARG A 658 10.21 -13.27 -17.67
CA ARG A 658 9.63 -14.49 -17.08
C ARG A 658 9.92 -15.72 -17.94
N ALA A 659 9.85 -15.56 -19.26
CA ALA A 659 10.02 -16.67 -20.21
C ALA A 659 11.49 -17.00 -20.50
N ILE A 660 12.40 -16.03 -20.43
CA ILE A 660 13.79 -16.22 -20.84
C ILE A 660 14.60 -17.08 -19.85
N ASN A 661 15.25 -18.12 -20.39
CA ASN A 661 16.19 -19.00 -19.72
C ASN A 661 17.40 -19.28 -20.65
N LEU A 662 18.40 -20.01 -20.18
CA LEU A 662 19.61 -20.29 -20.98
C LEU A 662 19.31 -21.14 -22.23
N ASP A 663 18.32 -22.03 -22.15
CA ASP A 663 17.99 -22.99 -23.21
C ASP A 663 17.24 -22.34 -24.38
N ASN A 664 16.36 -21.37 -24.08
CA ASN A 664 15.51 -20.70 -25.07
C ASN A 664 16.01 -19.33 -25.54
N GLN A 665 17.07 -18.79 -24.92
CA GLN A 665 17.58 -17.43 -25.18
C GLN A 665 17.87 -17.16 -26.66
N ALA A 666 18.53 -18.10 -27.36
CA ALA A 666 18.88 -17.91 -28.77
C ALA A 666 17.63 -17.81 -29.66
N SER A 667 16.60 -18.61 -29.37
CA SER A 667 15.32 -18.59 -30.09
C SER A 667 14.57 -17.28 -29.85
N LEU A 668 14.48 -16.83 -28.58
CA LEU A 668 13.83 -15.58 -28.22
C LEU A 668 14.53 -14.36 -28.83
N ILE A 669 15.86 -14.32 -28.85
CA ILE A 669 16.63 -13.26 -29.52
C ILE A 669 16.27 -13.21 -31.01
N LYS A 670 16.15 -14.36 -31.68
CA LYS A 670 15.75 -14.41 -33.09
C LYS A 670 14.35 -13.84 -33.29
N GLN A 671 13.39 -14.19 -32.44
CA GLN A 671 12.02 -13.69 -32.52
C GLN A 671 11.91 -12.18 -32.24
N VAL A 672 12.64 -11.69 -31.24
CA VAL A 672 12.75 -10.24 -30.94
C VAL A 672 13.31 -9.51 -32.14
N LYS A 673 14.37 -10.04 -32.76
CA LYS A 673 14.96 -9.47 -33.97
C LYS A 673 13.95 -9.41 -35.12
N CYS A 674 13.21 -10.49 -35.38
CA CYS A 674 12.17 -10.49 -36.40
C CYS A 674 11.09 -9.44 -36.13
N SER A 675 10.67 -9.28 -34.87
CA SER A 675 9.61 -8.34 -34.48
C SER A 675 10.04 -6.88 -34.69
N PHE A 676 11.24 -6.51 -34.24
CA PHE A 676 11.77 -5.15 -34.48
C PHE A 676 12.02 -4.89 -35.96
N GLN A 677 12.54 -5.87 -36.72
CA GLN A 677 12.72 -5.72 -38.16
C GLN A 677 11.38 -5.47 -38.88
N ALA A 678 10.31 -6.15 -38.48
CA ALA A 678 8.98 -5.93 -39.04
C ALA A 678 8.44 -4.52 -38.71
N ILE A 679 8.66 -4.03 -37.50
CA ILE A 679 8.31 -2.66 -37.06
C ILE A 679 9.09 -1.62 -37.87
N HIS A 680 10.40 -1.83 -38.02
CA HIS A 680 11.31 -0.93 -38.74
C HIS A 680 11.01 -0.87 -40.24
N GLN A 681 10.64 -2.00 -40.86
CA GLN A 681 10.21 -2.05 -42.27
C GLN A 681 8.98 -1.19 -42.55
N LEU A 682 8.12 -0.99 -41.54
CA LEU A 682 6.98 -0.10 -41.62
C LEU A 682 7.34 1.35 -41.29
N GLY A 683 8.63 1.69 -41.12
CA GLY A 683 9.11 3.04 -40.87
C GLY A 683 8.83 3.56 -39.45
N VAL A 684 8.71 2.66 -38.47
CA VAL A 684 8.49 3.02 -37.06
C VAL A 684 9.78 2.78 -36.27
N TRP A 685 10.19 3.79 -35.50
CA TRP A 685 11.27 3.72 -34.52
C TRP A 685 10.68 3.71 -33.11
N HIS A 686 10.99 2.69 -32.29
CA HIS A 686 10.28 2.49 -31.02
C HIS A 686 10.67 3.51 -29.94
N ARG A 687 11.96 3.83 -29.84
CA ARG A 687 12.61 4.74 -28.86
C ARG A 687 12.62 4.26 -27.39
N ASP A 688 12.13 3.05 -27.12
CA ASP A 688 12.12 2.45 -25.79
C ASP A 688 12.10 0.92 -25.87
N ALA A 689 13.06 0.36 -26.60
CA ALA A 689 13.17 -1.08 -26.85
C ALA A 689 13.73 -1.88 -25.65
N MET A 690 13.21 -1.58 -24.46
CA MET A 690 13.61 -2.20 -23.20
C MET A 690 12.88 -3.53 -23.00
N PRO A 691 13.46 -4.53 -22.31
CA PRO A 691 12.82 -5.84 -22.13
C PRO A 691 11.45 -5.80 -21.44
N ARG A 692 11.13 -4.75 -20.69
CA ARG A 692 9.79 -4.54 -20.09
C ARG A 692 8.68 -4.35 -21.14
N ASN A 693 9.03 -3.88 -22.34
CA ASN A 693 8.12 -3.61 -23.46
C ASN A 693 8.06 -4.77 -24.46
N ILE A 694 8.66 -5.92 -24.12
CA ILE A 694 8.71 -7.12 -24.94
C ILE A 694 8.01 -8.25 -24.18
N LEU A 695 6.98 -8.81 -24.79
CA LEU A 695 6.12 -9.83 -24.19
C LEU A 695 6.21 -11.16 -24.96
N SER A 696 5.96 -12.27 -24.26
CA SER A 696 5.83 -13.60 -24.84
C SER A 696 4.73 -14.41 -24.14
N TYR A 697 4.01 -15.24 -24.89
CA TYR A 697 3.02 -16.18 -24.34
C TYR A 697 3.65 -17.41 -23.66
N ALA A 698 4.81 -17.87 -24.15
CA ALA A 698 5.48 -19.07 -23.68
C ALA A 698 6.96 -19.10 -24.14
N GLU A 699 7.73 -20.08 -23.69
CA GLU A 699 9.15 -20.26 -24.07
C GLU A 699 9.38 -20.40 -25.59
N SER A 700 8.35 -20.76 -26.34
CA SER A 700 8.36 -20.93 -27.80
C SER A 700 7.27 -20.11 -28.54
N GLY A 701 6.52 -19.25 -27.83
CA GLY A 701 5.42 -18.46 -28.38
C GLY A 701 5.88 -17.26 -29.24
N PRO A 702 4.96 -16.57 -29.93
CA PRO A 702 5.28 -15.35 -30.66
C PRO A 702 5.64 -14.22 -29.68
N VAL A 703 6.63 -13.41 -30.06
CA VAL A 703 7.05 -12.20 -29.34
C VAL A 703 6.20 -11.01 -29.78
N MET A 704 5.67 -10.29 -28.80
CA MET A 704 4.90 -9.07 -29.01
C MET A 704 5.66 -7.87 -28.45
N VAL A 705 5.78 -6.81 -29.25
CA VAL A 705 6.31 -5.52 -28.80
C VAL A 705 5.15 -4.58 -28.48
N ILE A 706 5.25 -3.88 -27.35
CA ILE A 706 4.22 -2.98 -26.83
C ILE A 706 4.81 -1.62 -26.44
N ASP A 707 3.95 -0.66 -26.09
CA ASP A 707 4.33 0.64 -25.53
C ASP A 707 4.98 1.61 -26.55
N PHE A 708 4.21 1.97 -27.58
CA PHE A 708 4.66 2.85 -28.67
C PHE A 708 4.45 4.35 -28.41
N GLU A 709 4.26 4.76 -27.17
CA GLU A 709 4.00 6.15 -26.78
C GLU A 709 5.17 7.11 -27.03
N ARG A 710 6.40 6.56 -27.07
CA ARG A 710 7.65 7.31 -27.35
C ARG A 710 8.07 7.19 -28.81
N SER A 711 7.38 6.37 -29.60
CA SER A 711 7.80 6.01 -30.95
C SER A 711 7.74 7.18 -31.93
N GLN A 712 8.44 7.02 -33.05
CA GLN A 712 8.46 8.02 -34.11
C GLN A 712 8.32 7.37 -35.48
N ILE A 713 7.68 8.09 -36.39
CA ILE A 713 7.55 7.68 -37.78
C ILE A 713 8.73 8.26 -38.55
N ILE A 714 9.62 7.38 -39.01
CA ILE A 714 10.73 7.75 -39.88
C ILE A 714 10.22 7.76 -41.31
N LYS A 715 10.16 8.95 -41.91
CA LYS A 715 9.86 9.06 -43.35
C LYS A 715 11.04 8.52 -44.16
N PRO A 716 10.82 7.61 -45.14
CA PRO A 716 11.86 7.28 -46.09
C PRO A 716 12.26 8.56 -46.85
N ARG A 717 13.56 8.81 -47.00
CA ARG A 717 14.02 9.88 -47.90
C ARG A 717 13.55 9.52 -49.31
N VAL A 718 12.89 10.45 -50.00
CA VAL A 718 12.70 10.37 -51.45
C VAL A 718 14.09 10.40 -52.05
N MET A 719 14.53 9.31 -52.69
CA MET A 719 15.74 9.35 -53.50
C MET A 719 15.53 10.41 -54.58
N LEU A 720 16.27 11.52 -54.51
CA LEU A 720 16.35 12.46 -55.62
C LEU A 720 16.81 11.66 -56.85
N GLY A 721 15.98 11.66 -57.89
CA GLY A 721 16.26 10.98 -59.15
C GLY A 721 17.62 11.36 -59.71
N ALA A 722 18.22 10.44 -60.46
CA ALA A 722 19.56 10.53 -61.01
C ALA A 722 19.84 11.92 -61.62
N VAL A 723 20.70 12.71 -60.96
CA VAL A 723 21.20 13.98 -61.49
C VAL A 723 22.19 13.64 -62.61
N SER A 724 21.82 14.01 -63.84
CA SER A 724 22.68 13.86 -65.02
C SER A 724 24.00 14.63 -64.86
N PRO A 725 25.15 14.07 -65.30
CA PRO A 725 26.43 14.73 -65.14
C PRO A 725 26.61 15.76 -66.25
N ASN A 726 26.30 17.03 -65.99
CA ASN A 726 26.97 18.20 -66.59
C ASN A 726 26.29 19.51 -66.16
N GLN A 727 26.94 20.25 -65.27
CA GLN A 727 27.17 21.69 -65.43
C GLN A 727 28.15 22.21 -64.36
N LYS A 728 29.28 22.75 -64.82
CA LYS A 728 30.27 23.47 -64.00
C LYS A 728 29.90 24.96 -63.92
N ARG A 729 29.95 25.49 -62.69
CA ARG A 729 30.49 26.80 -62.23
C ARG A 729 29.59 27.34 -61.10
N LYS A 730 30.01 28.11 -60.08
CA LYS A 730 31.29 28.49 -59.43
C LYS A 730 30.84 29.56 -58.40
N GLY A 731 31.24 29.50 -57.12
CA GLY A 731 30.92 30.59 -56.18
C GLY A 731 31.04 30.19 -54.72
N LYS A 732 32.10 30.64 -54.06
CA LYS A 732 32.45 30.41 -52.65
C LYS A 732 31.66 31.33 -51.70
N SER A 733 31.29 30.82 -50.53
CA SER A 733 31.59 31.45 -49.22
C SER A 733 31.29 30.45 -48.10
N GLU A 734 32.30 30.18 -47.28
CA GLU A 734 32.21 29.51 -45.98
C GLU A 734 31.40 30.39 -45.01
N ASP A 735 30.45 29.82 -44.24
CA ASP A 735 30.67 29.50 -42.83
C ASP A 735 29.40 28.93 -42.14
N ILE A 736 29.64 28.19 -41.05
CA ILE A 736 28.71 27.55 -40.09
C ILE A 736 28.14 26.18 -40.51
N LEU A 737 28.97 25.18 -40.22
CA LEU A 737 28.72 23.75 -40.14
C LEU A 737 27.55 23.41 -39.18
N HIS A 738 26.31 23.42 -39.66
CA HIS A 738 25.28 22.55 -39.10
C HIS A 738 25.47 21.16 -39.70
N LYS A 739 26.01 20.23 -38.89
CA LYS A 739 26.10 18.80 -39.20
C LYS A 739 24.77 18.31 -39.81
N SER A 740 24.84 17.91 -41.07
CA SER A 740 23.84 17.11 -41.76
C SER A 740 23.51 15.85 -40.93
N PRO A 741 22.25 15.41 -40.85
CA PRO A 741 21.86 14.31 -39.98
C PRO A 741 22.29 12.98 -40.61
N GLU A 742 23.14 12.28 -39.87
CA GLU A 742 23.55 10.90 -40.09
C GLU A 742 22.32 9.96 -40.11
N CYS A 743 22.26 9.19 -41.20
CA CYS A 743 21.61 7.89 -41.39
C CYS A 743 20.41 7.47 -40.50
N ASN A 744 19.18 7.58 -41.04
CA ASN A 744 17.99 6.95 -40.44
C ASN A 744 18.13 5.42 -40.25
N GLY A 745 18.98 4.76 -41.04
CA GLY A 745 19.24 3.31 -40.91
C GLY A 745 20.07 2.96 -39.67
N ASP A 746 21.00 3.83 -39.26
CA ASP A 746 21.91 3.57 -38.15
C ASP A 746 21.17 3.58 -36.82
N VAL A 747 20.18 4.47 -36.66
CA VAL A 747 19.39 4.58 -35.42
C VAL A 747 18.50 3.34 -35.20
N LEU A 748 17.90 2.80 -36.27
CA LEU A 748 17.09 1.59 -36.20
C LEU A 748 17.95 0.36 -35.87
N GLN A 749 19.14 0.28 -36.46
CA GLN A 749 20.08 -0.79 -36.18
C GLN A 749 20.63 -0.72 -34.75
N GLN A 750 20.90 0.49 -34.24
CA GLN A 750 21.31 0.71 -32.84
C GLN A 750 20.21 0.30 -31.86
N GLU A 751 18.95 0.65 -32.12
CA GLU A 751 17.81 0.21 -31.29
C GLU A 751 17.74 -1.31 -31.21
N LEU A 752 17.84 -1.99 -32.35
CA LEU A 752 17.80 -3.45 -32.41
C LEU A 752 18.97 -4.08 -31.65
N GLN A 753 20.19 -3.53 -31.79
CA GLN A 753 21.36 -4.01 -31.05
C GLN A 753 21.22 -3.78 -29.54
N GLY A 754 20.69 -2.62 -29.12
CA GLY A 754 20.41 -2.31 -27.72
C GLY A 754 19.40 -3.27 -27.11
N ALA A 755 18.29 -3.53 -27.80
CA ALA A 755 17.26 -4.48 -27.35
C ALA A 755 17.83 -5.90 -27.15
N ILE A 756 18.68 -6.37 -28.06
CA ILE A 756 19.34 -7.68 -27.96
C ILE A 756 20.35 -7.71 -26.81
N PHE A 757 21.10 -6.63 -26.62
CA PHE A 757 22.07 -6.52 -25.53
C PHE A 757 21.40 -6.62 -24.16
N GLU A 758 20.34 -5.83 -23.93
CA GLU A 758 19.56 -5.88 -22.69
C GLU A 758 18.96 -7.28 -22.45
N LEU A 759 18.43 -7.91 -23.50
CA LEU A 759 17.87 -9.25 -23.41
C LEU A 759 18.91 -10.32 -23.04
N ARG A 760 20.14 -10.18 -23.54
CA ARG A 760 21.25 -11.08 -23.15
C ARG A 760 21.58 -10.94 -21.67
N GLY A 761 21.56 -9.71 -21.12
CA GLY A 761 21.83 -9.44 -19.70
C GLY A 761 20.89 -10.16 -18.73
N LEU A 762 19.65 -10.45 -19.14
CA LEU A 762 18.64 -11.08 -18.27
C LEU A 762 18.96 -12.52 -17.86
N THR A 763 19.74 -13.28 -18.65
CA THR A 763 20.15 -14.65 -18.26
C THR A 763 21.36 -14.66 -17.35
N TYR A 764 22.31 -13.72 -17.53
CA TYR A 764 23.48 -13.59 -16.66
C TYR A 764 23.12 -13.12 -15.25
N GLY A 765 22.08 -12.27 -15.11
CA GLY A 765 21.57 -11.83 -13.80
C GLY A 765 20.94 -12.94 -12.96
N LYS A 766 20.53 -14.08 -13.56
CA LYS A 766 20.02 -15.26 -12.81
C LYS A 766 21.16 -16.12 -12.20
N ILE A 767 22.41 -15.92 -12.64
CA ILE A 767 23.59 -16.61 -12.10
C ILE A 767 24.14 -15.90 -10.85
N VAL A 768 23.81 -14.62 -10.66
CA VAL A 768 24.22 -13.81 -9.51
C VAL A 768 23.04 -13.58 -8.55
N ALA A 769 22.43 -14.67 -8.09
CA ALA A 769 21.76 -14.68 -6.79
C ALA A 769 22.75 -15.33 -5.82
N PRO A 770 23.51 -14.56 -5.02
CA PRO A 770 24.42 -15.17 -4.09
C PRO A 770 23.62 -15.87 -2.99
N LYS A 771 23.69 -17.20 -2.98
CA LYS A 771 23.58 -17.97 -1.75
C LYS A 771 24.75 -17.57 -0.84
N TYR A 772 24.61 -16.49 -0.07
CA TYR A 772 25.40 -16.37 1.16
C TYR A 772 24.63 -17.08 2.27
N ARG A 773 24.86 -18.41 2.32
CA ARG A 773 24.86 -19.15 3.57
C ARG A 773 26.20 -18.86 4.26
N ASN A 774 26.11 -18.60 5.56
CA ASN A 774 27.17 -18.53 6.56
C ASN A 774 28.45 -19.31 6.23
N ALA A 775 29.60 -18.63 6.40
CA ALA A 775 30.81 -19.20 6.99
C ALA A 775 31.70 -18.06 7.53
N ALA A 776 31.99 -18.15 8.84
CA ALA A 776 32.79 -17.27 9.71
C ALA A 776 32.15 -15.95 10.14
#